data_AF-A0AAD7JFT9-F1
#
_entry.id   AF-A0AAD7JFT9-F1
#
_cell.length_a   1.000
_cell.length_b   1.000
_cell.length_c   1.000
_cell.angle_alpha   90.00
_cell.angle_beta   90.00
_cell.angle_gamma   90.00
#
_symmetry.space_group_name_H-M   'P 1'
#
loop_
_entity.id
_entity.type
_entity.pdbx_description
1 polymer ?
#
loop_
_entity_poly.entity_id
_entity_poly.type
_entity_poly.pdbx_seq_one_letter_code
_entity_poly.pdbx_strand_id
1 'polypeptide(L)'
;MDSGGPSGPQPPPKVRAYKKTPAPLLIPSLPLPPPPEAASYRPLASIQPEATHTLPDVSNSTPEFPHTQPRLRGVRQNAAEKERQKFEKMEELLKSLPFDNLGDFLAILFHNRPHGEPDRRGTTHGVMVARFLHGLDNIRMSDILPLIYHHRSGYPSINSASSDEQDLMFATHGSADEICNARPYMSTWATRLVAVEVRRQVGRLTKDDPTDPTHHVHLCAAANERSKAHVVTWRDLGHWSLKKLESRYWRRGAGDLIMFITEAAAAPAFEDGVAVVRARRPHPIIQINAIASFIISRNRYANGELAMILGIWHFACKSHVDVKRIYCRFGNSVADSTSRNAITSMTAASLEEWRSDVRVGLEGGKMPVFLILDNVQEYFQVNEQGIGRHNELKVGTAGTSIVLDECAPGAFDAKDHHERVAKNGRRFLTPDALFDDLDLTHIGRVMPLHWARVLVEFSPHFEPLLKAIATLFRSSPIAKRRMREGRKMKVQPLGTNGERSTETQGMERAIEDFEHQMGLDPELAKAFLFWIRGDGASYANILRLTKYCTPIRNFPNKISTPEIWHTGATDLNSTSENHYGPATCSDPSSLSKCSSTAGLKRPSNIKSCDYYPTVRNLTLIWTAHVLDCWRVFFGVEDLRVHIESLAAKNELPDLDAILRDAKQLTERYTSQAAILRSLSTRTSTNPALANKIPKGSPWVPPVAAPSSNAGEEDSDMPGLADIVEGADAARPPPPSKDSDAPKVHEEKDDFDGDRVLRNSQIFLTDFGWWIEFASAVPEGDIGRVWEIMKLWIFKFAGSSHQNYMSYLLEVYCLLRYESSDALRDTILDHWLLNLSGELGKWIPGDLLQEHYNRWLEDMIQRHGGEFDNKFYRQTISPNVDHFLRMKEEIETAFSLKRRSKTHTSPHQRDELRLLLTMFKEEEVHLFREGRSMGHAAVNQFARGVRRLEAGKLKDWLDKSSCVGDFIAEIHRLAADTPAENPANTPADNRNITMHPESEPPIMNEPNSHFPRPPSSQSTHSTSSESSRSTSSNESSGSAKSFVSELGAVDPNEPEDDGDDRSGCRLASGSTMAMWSDPETARMEHFDEGYGEREEEEENSEDPVGQEEEIPDPKINPYLDEEQVV
;
A
#
# COMPACT_ATOMS: atom_id res chain seq x y z
N MET A 1 16.48 -32.62 -53.10
CA MET A 1 16.44 -33.41 -51.86
C MET A 1 15.45 -32.76 -50.91
N ASP A 2 14.14 -32.98 -50.91
CA ASP A 2 13.10 -33.67 -51.72
C ASP A 2 11.93 -33.73 -50.70
N SER A 3 10.63 -33.77 -50.98
CA SER A 3 9.74 -33.59 -52.14
C SER A 3 8.34 -33.59 -51.49
N GLY A 4 7.41 -32.64 -51.66
CA GLY A 4 6.68 -32.32 -52.88
C GLY A 4 5.16 -32.46 -52.63
N GLY A 5 4.32 -31.69 -53.35
CA GLY A 5 2.87 -31.97 -53.47
C GLY A 5 1.91 -31.16 -52.59
N PRO A 6 0.73 -30.73 -53.10
CA PRO A 6 -0.16 -29.77 -52.42
C PRO A 6 -1.40 -30.39 -51.74
N SER A 7 -2.02 -29.58 -50.88
CA SER A 7 -3.24 -29.88 -50.12
C SER A 7 -4.53 -29.95 -50.96
N GLY A 8 -5.33 -31.00 -50.77
CA GLY A 8 -6.76 -31.03 -51.06
C GLY A 8 -7.58 -31.26 -49.78
N PRO A 9 -8.84 -30.77 -49.69
CA PRO A 9 -9.61 -30.83 -48.44
C PRO A 9 -10.21 -32.21 -48.18
N GLN A 10 -10.15 -32.67 -46.92
CA GLN A 10 -10.90 -33.84 -46.43
C GLN A 10 -11.93 -33.45 -45.35
N PRO A 11 -13.01 -34.24 -45.19
CA PRO A 11 -14.24 -33.80 -44.52
C PRO A 11 -14.20 -33.90 -42.98
N PRO A 12 -15.09 -33.17 -42.27
CA PRO A 12 -15.18 -33.25 -40.82
C PRO A 12 -15.67 -34.63 -40.32
N PRO A 13 -15.18 -35.10 -39.16
CA PRO A 13 -15.54 -36.40 -38.60
C PRO A 13 -16.98 -36.45 -38.06
N LYS A 14 -17.51 -37.68 -37.98
CA LYS A 14 -18.92 -37.98 -37.71
C LYS A 14 -19.34 -37.67 -36.27
N VAL A 15 -20.33 -36.80 -36.09
CA VAL A 15 -21.01 -36.60 -34.80
C VAL A 15 -21.89 -37.81 -34.48
N ARG A 16 -21.72 -38.38 -33.27
CA ARG A 16 -22.49 -39.53 -32.77
C ARG A 16 -23.83 -39.04 -32.22
N ALA A 17 -24.93 -39.40 -32.86
CA ALA A 17 -26.26 -38.88 -32.51
C ALA A 17 -26.79 -39.45 -31.19
N TYR A 18 -26.92 -38.61 -30.16
CA TYR A 18 -27.72 -38.90 -28.97
C TYR A 18 -29.16 -38.42 -29.16
N LYS A 19 -30.09 -39.37 -29.34
CA LYS A 19 -31.53 -39.09 -29.23
C LYS A 19 -31.93 -39.00 -27.76
N LYS A 20 -32.16 -37.78 -27.26
CA LYS A 20 -33.13 -37.55 -26.17
C LYS A 20 -34.06 -36.41 -26.60
N THR A 21 -35.35 -36.73 -26.67
CA THR A 21 -36.43 -35.76 -26.86
C THR A 21 -36.41 -34.77 -25.70
N PRO A 22 -36.44 -33.45 -25.93
CA PRO A 22 -36.64 -32.50 -24.83
C PRO A 22 -38.06 -32.67 -24.28
N ALA A 23 -38.18 -32.82 -22.97
CA ALA A 23 -39.46 -32.67 -22.28
C ALA A 23 -39.94 -31.21 -22.43
N PRO A 24 -41.26 -30.94 -22.47
CA PRO A 24 -41.76 -29.58 -22.53
C PRO A 24 -41.33 -28.79 -21.29
N LEU A 25 -40.77 -27.59 -21.51
CA LEU A 25 -40.38 -26.66 -20.46
C LEU A 25 -41.61 -26.26 -19.63
N LEU A 26 -41.68 -26.78 -18.40
CA LEU A 26 -42.53 -26.23 -17.34
C LEU A 26 -41.89 -24.93 -16.85
N ILE A 27 -42.55 -23.81 -17.12
CA ILE A 27 -42.17 -22.50 -16.58
C ILE A 27 -42.60 -22.45 -15.10
N PRO A 28 -41.71 -22.13 -14.14
CA PRO A 28 -42.11 -21.94 -12.74
C PRO A 28 -43.06 -20.76 -12.59
N SER A 29 -44.05 -20.92 -11.70
CA SER A 29 -44.98 -19.85 -11.32
C SER A 29 -44.22 -18.69 -10.65
N LEU A 30 -44.39 -17.47 -11.14
CA LEU A 30 -43.93 -16.26 -10.43
C LEU A 30 -44.68 -16.12 -9.08
N PRO A 31 -43.99 -15.91 -7.94
CA PRO A 31 -44.66 -15.56 -6.69
C PRO A 31 -45.28 -14.15 -6.79
N LEU A 32 -46.50 -14.00 -6.26
CA LEU A 32 -47.09 -12.68 -6.04
C LEU A 32 -46.52 -12.07 -4.74
N PRO A 33 -46.18 -10.77 -4.72
CA PRO A 33 -45.74 -10.11 -3.49
C PRO A 33 -46.88 -10.02 -2.46
N PRO A 34 -46.59 -10.07 -1.15
CA PRO A 34 -47.60 -9.90 -0.11
C PRO A 34 -48.14 -8.46 -0.09
N PRO A 35 -49.41 -8.25 0.31
CA PRO A 35 -49.96 -6.90 0.44
C PRO A 35 -49.29 -6.15 1.61
N PRO A 36 -48.97 -4.86 1.47
CA PRO A 36 -48.34 -4.10 2.55
C PRO A 36 -49.33 -3.86 3.71
N GLU A 37 -48.90 -4.20 4.92
CA GLU A 37 -49.61 -3.82 6.15
C GLU A 37 -49.61 -2.30 6.35
N ALA A 38 -50.63 -1.80 7.07
CA ALA A 38 -50.90 -0.39 7.18
C ALA A 38 -49.90 0.35 8.09
N ALA A 39 -48.95 1.08 7.50
CA ALA A 39 -48.17 2.11 8.17
C ALA A 39 -48.75 3.51 7.90
N SER A 40 -49.00 4.25 8.97
CA SER A 40 -49.70 5.54 8.98
C SER A 40 -48.82 6.72 8.53
N TYR A 41 -49.38 7.64 7.75
CA TYR A 41 -48.87 9.01 7.66
C TYR A 41 -49.99 10.06 7.62
N ARG A 42 -49.72 11.20 8.27
CA ARG A 42 -50.66 12.31 8.51
C ARG A 42 -50.80 13.24 7.29
N PRO A 43 -51.91 14.00 7.20
CA PRO A 43 -52.11 14.98 6.13
C PRO A 43 -51.41 16.31 6.40
N LEU A 44 -50.92 16.91 5.32
CA LEU A 44 -50.65 18.34 5.12
C LEU A 44 -51.23 18.66 3.74
N ALA A 45 -51.79 19.80 3.39
CA ALA A 45 -52.20 21.05 4.02
C ALA A 45 -52.57 21.93 2.80
N SER A 46 -53.69 22.65 2.89
CA SER A 46 -54.31 23.41 1.80
C SER A 46 -53.42 24.43 1.07
N ILE A 47 -53.58 24.54 -0.25
CA ILE A 47 -53.44 25.80 -1.00
C ILE A 47 -54.65 25.91 -1.95
N GLN A 48 -55.48 26.94 -1.78
CA GLN A 48 -56.54 27.33 -2.73
C GLN A 48 -55.94 28.07 -3.94
N PRO A 49 -56.70 28.20 -5.03
CA PRO A 49 -57.22 29.55 -5.28
C PRO A 49 -58.69 29.60 -5.73
N GLU A 50 -59.37 30.66 -5.30
CA GLU A 50 -60.58 31.21 -5.94
C GLU A 50 -60.15 31.88 -7.29
N ALA A 51 -61.01 32.23 -8.26
CA ALA A 51 -62.44 32.49 -8.19
C ALA A 51 -63.18 32.29 -9.53
N THR A 52 -64.49 32.05 -9.43
CA THR A 52 -65.59 32.49 -10.33
C THR A 52 -65.39 32.55 -11.85
N HIS A 53 -66.27 31.83 -12.58
CA HIS A 53 -67.28 32.47 -13.45
C HIS A 53 -68.54 31.57 -13.56
N THR A 54 -69.68 32.19 -13.86
CA THR A 54 -71.07 31.72 -13.61
C THR A 54 -71.84 31.26 -14.86
N LEU A 55 -73.04 30.68 -14.62
CA LEU A 55 -74.29 30.63 -15.43
C LEU A 55 -74.77 29.20 -15.80
N PRO A 56 -76.09 28.97 -16.01
CA PRO A 56 -77.19 29.21 -15.07
C PRO A 56 -78.21 28.03 -14.97
N ASP A 57 -79.23 28.18 -14.12
CA ASP A 57 -80.29 27.18 -13.80
C ASP A 57 -81.63 27.48 -14.51
N VAL A 58 -82.28 26.47 -15.15
CA VAL A 58 -83.71 26.52 -15.61
C VAL A 58 -84.37 25.11 -15.66
N SER A 59 -85.17 24.81 -14.64
CA SER A 59 -86.47 24.10 -14.58
C SER A 59 -86.89 22.89 -15.48
N ASN A 60 -87.35 21.83 -14.79
CA ASN A 60 -88.57 21.01 -14.99
C ASN A 60 -89.16 20.73 -16.40
N SER A 61 -89.26 19.43 -16.74
CA SER A 61 -90.54 18.79 -17.15
C SER A 61 -90.46 17.25 -17.15
N THR A 62 -91.34 16.58 -16.41
CA THR A 62 -91.61 15.13 -16.50
C THR A 62 -92.98 14.90 -17.15
N PRO A 63 -93.12 13.93 -18.06
CA PRO A 63 -94.00 12.76 -17.82
C PRO A 63 -93.38 11.45 -18.42
N GLU A 64 -93.84 10.21 -18.22
CA GLU A 64 -94.93 9.57 -17.46
C GLU A 64 -94.54 8.08 -17.24
N PHE A 65 -95.14 7.36 -16.28
CA PHE A 65 -94.91 5.92 -16.04
C PHE A 65 -95.83 5.01 -16.91
N PRO A 66 -95.50 3.72 -17.09
CA PRO A 66 -96.27 2.72 -16.33
C PRO A 66 -95.48 1.51 -15.79
N HIS A 67 -95.49 1.43 -14.45
CA HIS A 67 -95.63 0.26 -13.56
C HIS A 67 -95.28 -1.20 -13.96
N THR A 68 -94.64 -1.86 -12.98
CA THR A 68 -94.82 -3.27 -12.56
C THR A 68 -94.46 -4.42 -13.51
N GLN A 69 -93.34 -5.09 -13.21
CA GLN A 69 -93.28 -6.55 -13.16
C GLN A 69 -92.51 -7.01 -11.90
N PRO A 70 -92.88 -8.14 -11.27
CA PRO A 70 -92.19 -8.65 -10.10
C PRO A 70 -90.82 -9.22 -10.47
N ARG A 71 -89.79 -8.95 -9.64
CA ARG A 71 -88.50 -9.64 -9.74
C ARG A 71 -88.66 -11.11 -9.34
N LEU A 72 -89.08 -11.95 -10.30
CA LEU A 72 -88.88 -13.39 -10.21
C LEU A 72 -87.38 -13.64 -9.99
N ARG A 73 -87.04 -14.27 -8.85
CA ARG A 73 -85.69 -14.82 -8.66
C ARG A 73 -85.54 -15.96 -9.66
N GLY A 74 -84.87 -15.68 -10.78
CA GLY A 74 -84.44 -16.72 -11.71
C GLY A 74 -83.66 -17.82 -10.99
N VAL A 75 -83.78 -19.05 -11.48
CA VAL A 75 -83.13 -20.24 -10.91
C VAL A 75 -81.64 -19.98 -10.69
N ARG A 76 -81.11 -20.47 -9.57
CA ARG A 76 -79.70 -20.28 -9.18
C ARG A 76 -78.79 -21.15 -10.08
N GLN A 77 -78.60 -20.71 -11.32
CA GLN A 77 -77.75 -21.37 -12.32
C GLN A 77 -76.32 -21.55 -11.79
N ASN A 78 -75.75 -22.73 -12.03
CA ASN A 78 -74.36 -23.06 -11.73
C ASN A 78 -73.41 -22.16 -12.57
N ALA A 79 -72.19 -21.94 -12.08
CA ALA A 79 -71.18 -21.12 -12.77
C ALA A 79 -70.91 -21.63 -14.20
N ALA A 80 -70.74 -22.95 -14.38
CA ALA A 80 -70.53 -23.59 -15.67
C ALA A 80 -71.71 -23.39 -16.65
N GLU A 81 -72.95 -23.28 -16.14
CA GLU A 81 -74.13 -23.10 -16.98
C GLU A 81 -74.32 -21.63 -17.39
N LYS A 82 -73.96 -20.69 -16.50
CA LYS A 82 -73.83 -19.27 -16.85
C LYS A 82 -72.70 -19.02 -17.86
N GLU A 83 -71.61 -19.76 -17.75
CA GLU A 83 -70.50 -19.73 -18.70
C GLU A 83 -70.91 -20.28 -20.07
N ARG A 84 -71.57 -21.45 -20.11
CA ARG A 84 -72.15 -21.99 -21.35
C ARG A 84 -73.10 -21.00 -22.03
N GLN A 85 -73.98 -20.35 -21.27
CA GLN A 85 -74.87 -19.30 -21.78
C GLN A 85 -74.14 -18.03 -22.24
N LYS A 86 -72.96 -17.70 -21.69
CA LYS A 86 -72.11 -16.62 -22.22
C LYS A 86 -71.51 -17.01 -23.56
N PHE A 87 -71.05 -18.25 -23.74
CA PHE A 87 -70.54 -18.74 -25.01
C PHE A 87 -71.64 -18.84 -26.08
N GLU A 88 -72.83 -19.35 -25.72
CA GLU A 88 -74.01 -19.38 -26.62
C GLU A 88 -74.42 -17.97 -27.05
N LYS A 89 -74.47 -17.00 -26.13
CA LYS A 89 -74.73 -15.59 -26.48
C LYS A 89 -73.59 -14.93 -27.26
N MET A 90 -72.34 -15.33 -27.03
CA MET A 90 -71.21 -14.84 -27.82
C MET A 90 -71.33 -15.32 -29.27
N GLU A 91 -71.71 -16.58 -29.47
CA GLU A 91 -71.97 -17.16 -30.79
C GLU A 91 -73.14 -16.45 -31.52
N GLU A 92 -74.22 -16.11 -30.81
CA GLU A 92 -75.32 -15.27 -31.34
C GLU A 92 -74.87 -13.84 -31.69
N LEU A 93 -74.04 -13.22 -30.83
CA LEU A 93 -73.49 -11.89 -31.07
C LEU A 93 -72.56 -11.88 -32.28
N LEU A 94 -71.60 -12.81 -32.37
CA LEU A 94 -70.67 -12.92 -33.51
C LEU A 94 -71.41 -13.12 -34.84
N LYS A 95 -72.54 -13.83 -34.85
CA LYS A 95 -73.42 -14.00 -36.03
C LYS A 95 -74.26 -12.77 -36.39
N SER A 96 -74.37 -11.79 -35.50
CA SER A 96 -75.19 -10.58 -35.67
C SER A 96 -74.39 -9.27 -35.70
N LEU A 97 -73.05 -9.34 -35.63
CA LEU A 97 -72.16 -8.19 -35.77
C LEU A 97 -72.18 -7.65 -37.23
N PRO A 98 -72.31 -6.33 -37.44
CA PRO A 98 -72.26 -5.69 -38.76
C PRO A 98 -70.82 -5.37 -39.20
N PHE A 99 -69.85 -6.23 -38.85
CA PHE A 99 -68.42 -6.04 -39.14
C PHE A 99 -67.90 -7.23 -39.93
N ASP A 100 -67.06 -6.99 -40.94
CA ASP A 100 -66.60 -8.02 -41.88
C ASP A 100 -65.70 -9.07 -41.21
N ASN A 101 -65.02 -8.71 -40.12
CA ASN A 101 -64.27 -9.64 -39.27
C ASN A 101 -64.11 -9.12 -37.83
N LEU A 102 -63.57 -9.99 -36.96
CA LEU A 102 -63.30 -9.67 -35.55
C LEU A 102 -62.29 -8.52 -35.36
N GLY A 103 -61.34 -8.36 -36.29
CA GLY A 103 -60.34 -7.29 -36.26
C GLY A 103 -60.98 -5.91 -36.41
N ASP A 104 -61.90 -5.75 -37.35
CA ASP A 104 -62.62 -4.49 -37.57
C ASP A 104 -63.49 -4.10 -36.36
N PHE A 105 -64.16 -5.09 -35.76
CA PHE A 105 -64.88 -4.89 -34.49
C PHE A 105 -63.93 -4.43 -33.37
N LEU A 106 -62.77 -5.07 -33.20
CA LEU A 106 -61.79 -4.73 -32.18
C LEU A 106 -61.15 -3.36 -32.42
N ALA A 107 -60.89 -2.97 -33.67
CA ALA A 107 -60.34 -1.67 -34.04
C ALA A 107 -61.31 -0.53 -33.69
N ILE A 108 -62.61 -0.74 -33.83
CA ILE A 108 -63.66 0.21 -33.43
C ILE A 108 -63.89 0.17 -31.91
N LEU A 109 -63.86 -1.02 -31.30
CA LEU A 109 -63.99 -1.19 -29.84
C LEU A 109 -62.88 -0.45 -29.08
N PHE A 110 -61.63 -0.60 -29.51
CA PHE A 110 -60.47 0.05 -28.91
C PHE A 110 -60.08 1.37 -29.58
N HIS A 111 -60.95 1.95 -30.41
CA HIS A 111 -60.69 3.23 -31.08
C HIS A 111 -60.30 4.30 -30.07
N ASN A 112 -59.11 4.88 -30.27
CA ASN A 112 -58.61 5.99 -29.47
C ASN A 112 -58.73 7.30 -30.26
N ARG A 113 -59.23 8.32 -29.57
CA ARG A 113 -59.54 9.65 -30.11
C ARG A 113 -58.25 10.41 -30.48
N PRO A 114 -58.11 10.93 -31.71
CA PRO A 114 -57.09 11.93 -32.05
C PRO A 114 -57.31 13.23 -31.25
N HIS A 115 -56.22 13.88 -30.84
CA HIS A 115 -56.30 15.10 -30.04
C HIS A 115 -57.00 16.23 -30.83
N GLY A 116 -58.12 16.73 -30.30
CA GLY A 116 -58.91 17.81 -30.92
C GLY A 116 -60.22 17.36 -31.61
N GLU A 117 -60.38 16.08 -31.97
CA GLU A 117 -61.63 15.60 -32.59
C GLU A 117 -62.75 15.31 -31.56
N PRO A 118 -64.04 15.34 -31.96
CA PRO A 118 -65.14 14.85 -31.13
C PRO A 118 -65.06 13.32 -30.97
N ASP A 119 -65.28 12.81 -29.76
CA ASP A 119 -65.30 11.37 -29.51
C ASP A 119 -66.53 10.73 -30.16
N ARG A 120 -66.31 9.80 -31.09
CA ARG A 120 -67.37 9.12 -31.84
C ARG A 120 -68.01 7.97 -31.06
N ARG A 121 -67.48 7.64 -29.89
CA ARG A 121 -67.94 6.55 -29.01
C ARG A 121 -69.09 7.02 -28.14
N GLY A 122 -70.13 6.20 -28.01
CA GLY A 122 -71.21 6.47 -27.06
C GLY A 122 -70.75 6.35 -25.60
N THR A 123 -71.43 7.01 -24.66
CA THR A 123 -71.06 7.05 -23.23
C THR A 123 -70.82 5.67 -22.64
N THR A 124 -71.69 4.69 -22.93
CA THR A 124 -71.54 3.30 -22.47
C THR A 124 -70.29 2.62 -23.01
N HIS A 125 -69.98 2.82 -24.30
CA HIS A 125 -68.79 2.26 -24.95
C HIS A 125 -67.52 2.84 -24.34
N GLY A 126 -67.44 4.18 -24.21
CA GLY A 126 -66.32 4.86 -23.56
C GLY A 126 -66.11 4.41 -22.11
N VAL A 127 -67.19 4.31 -21.32
CA VAL A 127 -67.11 3.85 -19.92
C VAL A 127 -66.67 2.40 -19.81
N MET A 128 -67.20 1.48 -20.63
CA MET A 128 -66.82 0.07 -20.57
C MET A 128 -65.35 -0.15 -20.95
N VAL A 129 -64.88 0.49 -22.03
CA VAL A 129 -63.48 0.37 -22.47
C VAL A 129 -62.54 1.03 -21.46
N ALA A 130 -62.89 2.20 -20.92
CA ALA A 130 -62.09 2.86 -19.89
C ALA A 130 -62.00 2.01 -18.61
N ARG A 131 -63.10 1.41 -18.14
CA ARG A 131 -63.08 0.53 -16.96
C ARG A 131 -62.18 -0.69 -17.16
N PHE A 132 -62.27 -1.34 -18.31
CA PHE A 132 -61.42 -2.49 -18.64
C PHE A 132 -59.94 -2.11 -18.73
N LEU A 133 -59.60 -1.03 -19.45
CA LEU A 133 -58.22 -0.57 -19.59
C LEU A 133 -57.63 0.00 -18.29
N HIS A 134 -58.45 0.54 -17.39
CA HIS A 134 -58.05 0.93 -16.03
C HIS A 134 -58.00 -0.26 -15.04
N GLY A 135 -58.32 -1.49 -15.47
CA GLY A 135 -58.31 -2.68 -14.60
C GLY A 135 -59.39 -2.70 -13.50
N LEU A 136 -60.46 -1.90 -13.66
CA LEU A 136 -61.56 -1.74 -12.69
C LEU A 136 -62.63 -2.84 -12.79
N ASP A 137 -62.45 -3.79 -13.70
CA ASP A 137 -63.33 -4.95 -13.91
C ASP A 137 -62.65 -6.25 -13.45
N ASN A 138 -63.45 -7.29 -13.22
CA ASN A 138 -62.98 -8.59 -12.70
C ASN A 138 -62.09 -9.39 -13.68
N ILE A 139 -62.14 -9.04 -14.97
CA ILE A 139 -61.25 -9.57 -16.01
C ILE A 139 -60.48 -8.38 -16.54
N ARG A 140 -59.15 -8.46 -16.50
CA ARG A 140 -58.21 -7.37 -16.79
C ARG A 140 -57.40 -7.70 -18.05
N MET A 141 -56.70 -6.71 -18.58
CA MET A 141 -55.76 -6.91 -19.69
C MET A 141 -54.68 -7.97 -19.37
N SER A 142 -54.26 -8.08 -18.09
CA SER A 142 -53.35 -9.13 -17.60
C SER A 142 -53.87 -10.55 -17.81
N ASP A 143 -55.18 -10.74 -17.88
CA ASP A 143 -55.81 -12.05 -17.99
C ASP A 143 -56.10 -12.37 -19.46
N ILE A 144 -56.31 -11.34 -20.29
CA ILE A 144 -56.58 -11.46 -21.73
C ILE A 144 -55.29 -11.65 -22.56
N LEU A 145 -54.19 -10.94 -22.25
CA LEU A 145 -52.96 -11.06 -23.02
C LEU A 145 -52.35 -12.48 -23.03
N PRO A 146 -52.31 -13.23 -21.90
CA PRO A 146 -51.87 -14.62 -21.90
C PRO A 146 -52.80 -15.53 -22.73
N LEU A 147 -54.11 -15.30 -22.71
CA LEU A 147 -55.06 -16.07 -23.53
C LEU A 147 -54.78 -15.89 -25.02
N ILE A 148 -54.47 -14.67 -25.47
CA ILE A 148 -54.07 -14.39 -26.86
C ILE A 148 -52.70 -15.01 -27.16
N TYR A 149 -51.69 -14.73 -26.34
CA TYR A 149 -50.32 -15.14 -26.58
C TYR A 149 -50.16 -16.67 -26.60
N HIS A 150 -50.77 -17.38 -25.65
CA HIS A 150 -50.74 -18.85 -25.59
C HIS A 150 -51.77 -19.53 -26.52
N HIS A 151 -52.63 -18.79 -27.22
CA HIS A 151 -53.60 -19.37 -28.14
C HIS A 151 -52.93 -20.19 -29.24
N ARG A 152 -53.46 -21.38 -29.55
CA ARG A 152 -52.88 -22.26 -30.57
C ARG A 152 -52.90 -21.63 -31.96
N SER A 153 -53.99 -20.96 -32.33
CA SER A 153 -54.13 -20.24 -33.61
C SER A 153 -53.31 -18.95 -33.70
N GLY A 154 -52.65 -18.52 -32.62
CA GLY A 154 -51.74 -17.37 -32.65
C GLY A 154 -50.31 -17.73 -33.07
N TYR A 155 -50.02 -19.02 -33.27
CA TYR A 155 -48.72 -19.54 -33.70
C TYR A 155 -48.84 -20.15 -35.12
N PRO A 156 -47.89 -19.91 -36.04
CA PRO A 156 -48.00 -20.44 -37.39
C PRO A 156 -47.98 -21.96 -37.39
N SER A 157 -48.82 -22.57 -38.24
CA SER A 157 -48.76 -24.02 -38.45
C SER A 157 -47.58 -24.39 -39.34
N ILE A 158 -46.94 -25.53 -39.10
CA ILE A 158 -45.84 -26.05 -39.92
C ILE A 158 -46.24 -26.31 -41.39
N ASN A 159 -47.56 -26.41 -41.65
CA ASN A 159 -48.14 -26.58 -42.99
C ASN A 159 -48.78 -25.29 -43.53
N SER A 160 -48.52 -24.12 -42.93
CA SER A 160 -49.07 -22.82 -43.38
C SER A 160 -48.09 -22.08 -44.29
N ALA A 161 -48.60 -21.21 -45.16
CA ALA A 161 -47.78 -20.34 -46.01
C ALA A 161 -46.95 -19.29 -45.23
N SER A 162 -47.24 -19.11 -43.95
CA SER A 162 -46.49 -18.28 -42.99
C SER A 162 -45.65 -19.13 -42.03
N SER A 163 -45.23 -20.34 -42.41
CA SER A 163 -44.36 -21.22 -41.61
C SER A 163 -43.12 -20.48 -41.10
N ASP A 164 -42.58 -19.61 -41.94
CA ASP A 164 -41.32 -18.90 -41.75
C ASP A 164 -41.43 -17.83 -40.65
N GLU A 165 -42.64 -17.41 -40.28
CA GLU A 165 -42.88 -16.53 -39.12
C GLU A 165 -42.59 -17.22 -37.77
N GLN A 166 -42.42 -18.55 -37.73
CA GLN A 166 -42.03 -19.26 -36.50
C GLN A 166 -40.64 -18.81 -36.01
N ASP A 167 -39.72 -18.53 -36.95
CA ASP A 167 -38.36 -18.06 -36.66
C ASP A 167 -38.33 -16.56 -36.30
N LEU A 168 -39.45 -15.85 -36.44
CA LEU A 168 -39.58 -14.42 -36.11
C LEU A 168 -39.99 -14.15 -34.64
N MET A 169 -40.01 -15.17 -33.79
CA MET A 169 -40.21 -14.98 -32.35
C MET A 169 -39.08 -14.11 -31.75
N PHE A 170 -39.45 -12.97 -31.14
CA PHE A 170 -38.51 -11.96 -30.61
C PHE A 170 -37.54 -11.36 -31.67
N ALA A 171 -37.98 -11.25 -32.93
CA ALA A 171 -37.12 -10.76 -34.02
C ALA A 171 -36.62 -9.31 -33.82
N THR A 172 -35.33 -9.11 -34.10
CA THR A 172 -34.64 -7.81 -33.95
C THR A 172 -34.55 -6.99 -35.25
N HIS A 173 -35.00 -7.55 -36.37
CA HIS A 173 -34.91 -7.00 -37.72
C HIS A 173 -36.22 -7.26 -38.53
N GLY A 174 -36.33 -6.74 -39.76
CA GLY A 174 -37.56 -6.76 -40.57
C GLY A 174 -38.61 -5.71 -40.15
N SER A 175 -39.74 -5.61 -40.85
CA SER A 175 -40.89 -4.86 -40.31
C SER A 175 -41.69 -5.72 -39.35
N ALA A 176 -42.12 -5.16 -38.21
CA ALA A 176 -43.07 -5.87 -37.35
C ALA A 176 -44.46 -5.93 -38.01
N ASP A 177 -44.78 -4.93 -38.82
CA ASP A 177 -46.07 -4.78 -39.51
C ASP A 177 -46.28 -5.80 -40.64
N GLU A 178 -45.22 -6.57 -40.97
CA GLU A 178 -45.25 -7.67 -41.95
C GLU A 178 -45.55 -9.04 -41.30
N ILE A 179 -45.55 -9.15 -39.96
CA ILE A 179 -45.79 -10.41 -39.25
C ILE A 179 -47.29 -10.60 -39.02
N CYS A 180 -47.87 -11.65 -39.63
CA CYS A 180 -49.32 -11.88 -39.60
C CYS A 180 -49.79 -12.62 -38.33
N ASN A 181 -48.97 -13.52 -37.78
CA ASN A 181 -49.36 -14.35 -36.64
C ASN A 181 -49.14 -13.63 -35.30
N ALA A 182 -50.14 -13.71 -34.41
CA ALA A 182 -50.19 -12.92 -33.19
C ALA A 182 -48.99 -13.17 -32.23
N ARG A 183 -48.50 -14.40 -32.08
CA ARG A 183 -47.39 -14.72 -31.16
C ARG A 183 -46.02 -14.18 -31.63
N PRO A 184 -45.57 -14.41 -32.87
CA PRO A 184 -44.34 -13.80 -33.36
C PRO A 184 -44.46 -12.27 -33.46
N TYR A 185 -45.63 -11.73 -33.82
CA TYR A 185 -45.88 -10.28 -33.79
C TYR A 185 -45.73 -9.69 -32.37
N MET A 186 -46.45 -10.23 -31.38
CA MET A 186 -46.44 -9.71 -30.01
C MET A 186 -45.06 -9.79 -29.35
N SER A 187 -44.33 -10.90 -29.55
CA SER A 187 -42.97 -11.05 -29.01
C SER A 187 -41.96 -10.09 -29.66
N THR A 188 -42.04 -9.90 -30.99
CA THR A 188 -41.23 -8.92 -31.73
C THR A 188 -41.56 -7.48 -31.33
N TRP A 189 -42.84 -7.14 -31.20
CA TRP A 189 -43.31 -5.82 -30.76
C TRP A 189 -42.81 -5.51 -29.34
N ALA A 190 -42.95 -6.45 -28.40
CA ALA A 190 -42.43 -6.32 -27.04
C ALA A 190 -40.90 -6.14 -27.01
N THR A 191 -40.16 -6.89 -27.83
CA THR A 191 -38.69 -6.77 -27.97
C THR A 191 -38.28 -5.37 -28.41
N ARG A 192 -39.00 -4.77 -29.38
CA ARG A 192 -38.74 -3.41 -29.86
C ARG A 192 -39.04 -2.36 -28.79
N LEU A 193 -40.14 -2.49 -28.05
CA LEU A 193 -40.46 -1.60 -26.93
C LEU A 193 -39.37 -1.63 -25.85
N VAL A 194 -38.94 -2.83 -25.45
CA VAL A 194 -37.85 -3.04 -24.49
C VAL A 194 -36.55 -2.40 -24.97
N ALA A 195 -36.17 -2.57 -26.24
CA ALA A 195 -34.95 -1.99 -26.81
C ALA A 195 -34.98 -0.44 -26.79
N VAL A 196 -36.13 0.18 -27.08
CA VAL A 196 -36.31 1.65 -27.00
C VAL A 196 -36.18 2.14 -25.56
N GLU A 197 -36.82 1.47 -24.60
CA GLU A 197 -36.77 1.84 -23.19
C GLU A 197 -35.37 1.66 -22.59
N VAL A 198 -34.69 0.54 -22.86
CA VAL A 198 -33.27 0.32 -22.49
C VAL A 198 -32.38 1.44 -23.05
N ARG A 199 -32.52 1.77 -24.35
CA ARG A 199 -31.77 2.87 -24.98
C ARG A 199 -32.03 4.21 -24.29
N ARG A 200 -33.25 4.44 -23.80
CA ARG A 200 -33.64 5.63 -23.03
C ARG A 200 -33.06 5.63 -21.62
N GLN A 201 -33.09 4.50 -20.90
CA GLN A 201 -32.55 4.37 -19.55
C GLN A 201 -31.04 4.62 -19.52
N VAL A 202 -30.25 3.91 -20.34
CA VAL A 202 -28.79 4.13 -20.39
C VAL A 202 -28.48 5.56 -20.86
N GLY A 203 -29.28 6.14 -21.76
CA GLY A 203 -29.16 7.55 -22.18
C GLY A 203 -29.49 8.61 -21.10
N ARG A 204 -30.08 8.22 -19.96
CA ARG A 204 -30.19 9.08 -18.77
C ARG A 204 -28.95 8.99 -17.90
N LEU A 205 -28.36 7.79 -17.79
CA LEU A 205 -27.14 7.56 -17.01
C LEU A 205 -25.90 8.28 -17.59
N THR A 206 -25.86 8.57 -18.89
CA THR A 206 -24.78 9.37 -19.53
C THR A 206 -24.78 10.87 -19.19
N LYS A 207 -25.50 11.30 -18.14
CA LYS A 207 -25.67 12.70 -17.71
C LYS A 207 -25.60 12.78 -16.19
N ASP A 208 -25.12 13.89 -15.63
CA ASP A 208 -25.03 14.11 -14.18
C ASP A 208 -26.37 13.94 -13.45
N ASP A 209 -26.32 13.52 -12.19
CA ASP A 209 -27.50 13.29 -11.35
C ASP A 209 -27.89 14.58 -10.60
N PRO A 210 -29.07 15.17 -10.86
CA PRO A 210 -29.53 16.34 -10.11
C PRO A 210 -29.71 16.07 -8.61
N THR A 211 -29.79 14.80 -8.19
CA THR A 211 -29.94 14.39 -6.78
C THR A 211 -28.63 14.04 -6.09
N ASP A 212 -27.51 14.02 -6.82
CA ASP A 212 -26.15 13.80 -6.30
C ASP A 212 -25.18 14.76 -7.01
N PRO A 213 -25.10 16.03 -6.56
CA PRO A 213 -24.22 17.03 -7.17
C PRO A 213 -22.73 16.78 -6.88
N THR A 214 -22.39 15.77 -6.07
CA THR A 214 -21.00 15.39 -5.74
C THR A 214 -20.38 14.42 -6.73
N HIS A 215 -21.17 13.87 -7.65
CA HIS A 215 -20.71 12.93 -8.67
C HIS A 215 -20.81 13.53 -10.07
N HIS A 216 -19.67 13.58 -10.74
CA HIS A 216 -19.58 14.05 -12.11
C HIS A 216 -19.42 12.87 -13.07
N VAL A 217 -20.40 12.67 -13.95
CA VAL A 217 -20.39 11.62 -14.97
C VAL A 217 -19.29 11.90 -16.00
N HIS A 218 -18.97 13.18 -16.24
CA HIS A 218 -17.83 13.60 -17.04
C HIS A 218 -16.70 14.16 -16.18
N LEU A 219 -15.63 13.37 -16.06
CA LEU A 219 -14.35 13.75 -15.46
C LEU A 219 -13.36 14.13 -16.57
N CYS A 220 -13.10 15.43 -16.72
CA CYS A 220 -12.08 15.93 -17.64
C CYS A 220 -10.68 15.61 -17.11
N ALA A 221 -9.83 15.03 -17.96
CA ALA A 221 -8.44 14.72 -17.60
C ALA A 221 -7.54 15.95 -17.51
N ALA A 222 -7.96 17.10 -18.03
CA ALA A 222 -7.26 18.38 -17.91
C ALA A 222 -8.23 19.54 -18.10
N ALA A 223 -7.89 20.70 -17.54
CA ALA A 223 -8.59 21.95 -17.79
C ALA A 223 -8.48 22.33 -19.29
N ASN A 224 -9.54 22.95 -19.82
CA ASN A 224 -9.57 23.51 -21.16
C ASN A 224 -10.44 24.76 -21.12
N GLU A 225 -9.91 25.91 -21.55
CA GLU A 225 -10.60 27.21 -21.55
C GLU A 225 -11.96 27.20 -22.26
N ARG A 226 -12.18 26.24 -23.17
CA ARG A 226 -13.44 26.06 -23.92
C ARG A 226 -14.43 25.08 -23.26
N SER A 227 -14.04 24.41 -22.18
CA SER A 227 -14.84 23.35 -21.52
C SER A 227 -15.23 23.77 -20.11
N LYS A 228 -16.54 23.73 -19.80
CA LYS A 228 -17.07 23.92 -18.43
C LYS A 228 -17.14 22.62 -17.61
N ALA A 229 -16.47 21.56 -18.07
CA ALA A 229 -16.51 20.26 -17.41
C ALA A 229 -15.57 20.20 -16.20
N HIS A 230 -15.97 19.44 -15.18
CA HIS A 230 -15.20 19.24 -13.96
C HIS A 230 -13.87 18.51 -14.24
N VAL A 231 -12.76 19.06 -13.76
CA VAL A 231 -11.44 18.42 -13.87
C VAL A 231 -11.28 17.45 -12.72
N VAL A 232 -10.85 16.23 -13.02
CA VAL A 232 -10.71 15.17 -12.01
C VAL A 232 -9.71 15.53 -10.92
N THR A 233 -10.09 15.23 -9.69
CA THR A 233 -9.32 15.37 -8.45
C THR A 233 -9.28 14.04 -7.69
N TRP A 234 -8.32 13.88 -6.78
CA TRP A 234 -8.28 12.71 -5.88
C TRP A 234 -9.51 12.60 -4.97
N ARG A 235 -10.19 13.72 -4.68
CA ARG A 235 -11.44 13.76 -3.91
C ARG A 235 -12.61 13.11 -4.66
N ASP A 236 -12.68 13.29 -5.99
CA ASP A 236 -13.72 12.66 -6.82
C ASP A 236 -13.57 11.13 -6.82
N LEU A 237 -12.33 10.64 -6.91
CA LEU A 237 -12.03 9.20 -6.93
C LEU A 237 -12.21 8.57 -5.53
N GLY A 238 -11.79 9.24 -4.47
CA GLY A 238 -11.88 8.75 -3.09
C GLY A 238 -13.31 8.64 -2.54
N HIS A 239 -14.31 9.24 -3.19
CA HIS A 239 -15.72 9.09 -2.83
C HIS A 239 -16.44 7.96 -3.57
N TRP A 240 -15.79 7.30 -4.54
CA TRP A 240 -16.38 6.23 -5.34
C TRP A 240 -16.59 4.94 -4.53
N SER A 241 -17.66 4.21 -4.84
CA SER A 241 -17.82 2.81 -4.45
C SER A 241 -18.83 2.08 -5.34
N LEU A 242 -18.66 0.77 -5.52
CA LEU A 242 -19.59 -0.05 -6.30
C LEU A 242 -21.02 0.04 -5.74
N LYS A 243 -21.20 0.05 -4.40
CA LYS A 243 -22.53 0.18 -3.76
C LYS A 243 -23.23 1.51 -4.06
N LYS A 244 -22.48 2.64 -4.12
CA LYS A 244 -23.04 3.94 -4.53
C LYS A 244 -23.44 3.92 -6.01
N LEU A 245 -22.59 3.33 -6.85
CA LEU A 245 -22.80 3.22 -8.29
C LEU A 245 -24.03 2.35 -8.61
N GLU A 246 -24.16 1.21 -7.95
CA GLU A 246 -25.34 0.33 -7.99
C GLU A 246 -26.61 1.11 -7.61
N SER A 247 -26.57 1.79 -6.45
CA SER A 247 -27.69 2.62 -5.96
C SER A 247 -28.08 3.74 -6.92
N ARG A 248 -27.10 4.32 -7.64
CA ARG A 248 -27.31 5.33 -8.69
C ARG A 248 -28.01 4.70 -9.90
N TYR A 249 -27.57 3.53 -10.35
CA TYR A 249 -28.15 2.82 -11.49
C TYR A 249 -29.60 2.40 -11.21
N TRP A 250 -29.90 1.81 -10.05
CA TRP A 250 -31.27 1.50 -9.62
C TRP A 250 -32.17 2.75 -9.61
N ARG A 251 -31.70 3.85 -8.99
CA ARG A 251 -32.50 5.08 -8.84
C ARG A 251 -32.77 5.80 -10.18
N ARG A 252 -31.81 5.80 -11.10
CA ARG A 252 -31.85 6.61 -12.33
C ARG A 252 -32.18 5.83 -13.60
N GLY A 253 -31.90 4.52 -13.62
CA GLY A 253 -32.33 3.56 -14.64
C GLY A 253 -33.83 3.26 -14.51
N ALA A 254 -34.64 4.30 -14.65
CA ALA A 254 -36.01 4.36 -14.12
C ALA A 254 -36.89 3.16 -14.48
N GLY A 255 -37.20 2.35 -13.46
CA GLY A 255 -38.10 1.21 -13.53
C GLY A 255 -37.41 -0.04 -14.09
N ASP A 256 -36.56 -0.64 -13.26
CA ASP A 256 -35.95 -1.99 -13.23
C ASP A 256 -35.36 -2.60 -14.51
N LEU A 257 -35.76 -2.21 -15.71
CA LEU A 257 -35.59 -2.98 -16.95
C LEU A 257 -34.14 -3.24 -17.33
N ILE A 258 -33.24 -2.24 -17.28
CA ILE A 258 -31.82 -2.47 -17.57
C ILE A 258 -31.15 -3.33 -16.49
N MET A 259 -31.52 -3.15 -15.22
CA MET A 259 -30.99 -3.95 -14.12
C MET A 259 -31.48 -5.40 -14.25
N PHE A 260 -32.78 -5.61 -14.44
CA PHE A 260 -33.43 -6.90 -14.65
C PHE A 260 -32.89 -7.65 -15.88
N ILE A 261 -32.72 -6.98 -17.03
CA ILE A 261 -32.15 -7.62 -18.23
C ILE A 261 -30.69 -8.03 -18.01
N THR A 262 -29.90 -7.19 -17.34
CA THR A 262 -28.50 -7.54 -17.04
C THR A 262 -28.40 -8.58 -15.91
N GLU A 263 -29.36 -8.63 -14.98
CA GLU A 263 -29.48 -9.69 -13.98
C GLU A 263 -29.84 -11.01 -14.64
N ALA A 264 -30.90 -11.07 -15.43
CA ALA A 264 -31.33 -12.27 -16.16
C ALA A 264 -30.26 -12.80 -17.14
N ALA A 265 -29.33 -11.94 -17.59
CA ALA A 265 -28.20 -12.33 -18.44
C ALA A 265 -26.93 -12.74 -17.66
N ALA A 266 -26.77 -12.33 -16.40
CA ALA A 266 -25.55 -12.56 -15.60
C ALA A 266 -25.75 -13.50 -14.40
N ALA A 267 -26.96 -13.58 -13.86
CA ALA A 267 -27.32 -14.47 -12.76
C ALA A 267 -27.35 -15.93 -13.26
N PRO A 268 -26.77 -16.88 -12.52
CA PRO A 268 -26.68 -18.27 -12.93
C PRO A 268 -27.99 -19.05 -12.75
N ALA A 269 -28.82 -18.63 -11.79
CA ALA A 269 -30.08 -19.24 -11.39
C ALA A 269 -30.90 -18.25 -10.55
N PHE A 270 -32.20 -18.54 -10.40
CA PHE A 270 -33.09 -17.84 -9.48
C PHE A 270 -33.75 -18.89 -8.56
N GLU A 271 -33.73 -18.64 -7.26
CA GLU A 271 -34.37 -19.45 -6.21
C GLU A 271 -35.44 -18.58 -5.53
N ASP A 272 -36.68 -19.07 -5.48
CA ASP A 272 -37.87 -18.32 -5.00
C ASP A 272 -38.06 -16.91 -5.60
N GLY A 273 -37.52 -16.69 -6.80
CA GLY A 273 -37.56 -15.40 -7.50
C GLY A 273 -36.39 -14.46 -7.19
N VAL A 274 -35.45 -14.88 -6.35
CA VAL A 274 -34.23 -14.14 -5.99
C VAL A 274 -33.02 -14.69 -6.78
N ALA A 275 -32.20 -13.82 -7.34
CA ALA A 275 -31.02 -14.23 -8.10
C ALA A 275 -29.90 -14.77 -7.18
N VAL A 276 -29.36 -15.96 -7.51
CA VAL A 276 -28.32 -16.61 -6.69
C VAL A 276 -26.96 -15.92 -6.90
N VAL A 277 -26.47 -15.21 -5.89
CA VAL A 277 -25.17 -14.52 -5.91
C VAL A 277 -24.04 -15.51 -5.67
N ARG A 278 -23.17 -15.73 -6.67
CA ARG A 278 -21.95 -16.53 -6.53
C ARG A 278 -20.80 -15.74 -5.92
N ALA A 279 -20.00 -16.39 -5.08
CA ALA A 279 -18.74 -15.83 -4.57
C ALA A 279 -17.72 -15.57 -5.69
N ARG A 280 -17.46 -16.57 -6.55
CA ARG A 280 -16.66 -16.39 -7.78
C ARG A 280 -17.54 -15.74 -8.87
N ARG A 281 -17.25 -14.48 -9.21
CA ARG A 281 -17.97 -13.60 -10.18
C ARG A 281 -19.42 -13.24 -9.77
N PRO A 282 -19.61 -12.39 -8.74
CA PRO A 282 -20.94 -11.94 -8.32
C PRO A 282 -21.67 -11.18 -9.44
N HIS A 283 -22.92 -11.55 -9.73
CA HIS A 283 -23.68 -10.92 -10.82
C HIS A 283 -23.91 -9.41 -10.67
N PRO A 284 -24.08 -8.81 -9.47
CA PRO A 284 -24.22 -7.35 -9.34
C PRO A 284 -23.01 -6.58 -9.85
N ILE A 285 -21.80 -7.11 -9.62
CA ILE A 285 -20.54 -6.51 -10.12
C ILE A 285 -20.49 -6.61 -11.66
N ILE A 286 -20.94 -7.73 -12.23
CA ILE A 286 -21.02 -7.92 -13.69
C ILE A 286 -22.01 -6.92 -14.31
N GLN A 287 -23.20 -6.76 -13.71
CA GLN A 287 -24.22 -5.80 -14.16
C GLN A 287 -23.68 -4.36 -14.14
N ILE A 288 -23.07 -3.94 -13.03
CA ILE A 288 -22.49 -2.60 -12.87
C ILE A 288 -21.43 -2.35 -13.95
N ASN A 289 -20.52 -3.32 -14.18
CA ASN A 289 -19.51 -3.20 -15.21
C ASN A 289 -20.13 -3.11 -16.62
N ALA A 290 -21.06 -4.01 -16.98
CA ALA A 290 -21.72 -4.00 -18.29
C ALA A 290 -22.48 -2.69 -18.56
N ILE A 291 -23.20 -2.17 -17.56
CA ILE A 291 -23.91 -0.88 -17.65
C ILE A 291 -22.91 0.27 -17.81
N ALA A 292 -21.78 0.26 -17.09
CA ALA A 292 -20.71 1.25 -17.26
C ALA A 292 -20.12 1.22 -18.68
N SER A 293 -19.84 0.03 -19.23
CA SER A 293 -19.37 -0.14 -20.61
C SER A 293 -20.38 0.42 -21.63
N PHE A 294 -21.69 0.22 -21.41
CA PHE A 294 -22.74 0.80 -22.25
C PHE A 294 -22.84 2.33 -22.12
N ILE A 295 -22.67 2.88 -20.92
CA ILE A 295 -22.65 4.34 -20.67
C ILE A 295 -21.54 5.00 -21.47
N ILE A 296 -20.29 4.53 -21.34
CA ILE A 296 -19.15 5.14 -22.05
C ILE A 296 -19.21 4.91 -23.57
N SER A 297 -19.77 3.77 -24.01
CA SER A 297 -19.98 3.50 -25.44
C SER A 297 -20.99 4.47 -26.07
N ARG A 298 -21.98 4.96 -25.30
CA ARG A 298 -22.96 5.95 -25.75
C ARG A 298 -22.45 7.38 -25.65
N ASN A 299 -21.64 7.68 -24.63
CA ASN A 299 -21.00 8.96 -24.44
C ASN A 299 -19.57 8.74 -23.94
N ARG A 300 -18.57 8.92 -24.81
CA ARG A 300 -17.15 8.75 -24.45
C ARG A 300 -16.67 9.65 -23.31
N TYR A 301 -17.41 10.74 -23.04
CA TYR A 301 -17.14 11.66 -21.96
C TYR A 301 -17.78 11.21 -20.64
N ALA A 302 -18.69 10.23 -20.63
CA ALA A 302 -19.28 9.64 -19.43
C ALA A 302 -18.33 8.62 -18.78
N ASN A 303 -17.13 9.10 -18.41
CA ASN A 303 -16.02 8.29 -17.93
C ASN A 303 -15.91 8.22 -16.39
N GLY A 304 -16.68 9.04 -15.66
CA GLY A 304 -16.62 9.15 -14.19
C GLY A 304 -17.24 7.98 -13.41
N GLU A 305 -18.03 7.13 -14.06
CA GLU A 305 -18.70 6.01 -13.37
C GLU A 305 -17.72 4.88 -12.97
N LEU A 306 -16.81 4.49 -13.87
CA LEU A 306 -15.86 3.38 -13.67
C LEU A 306 -14.59 3.52 -14.50
N ALA A 307 -14.70 3.97 -15.76
CA ALA A 307 -13.62 3.93 -16.73
C ALA A 307 -12.40 4.80 -16.37
N MET A 308 -12.61 5.97 -15.75
CA MET A 308 -11.50 6.80 -15.26
C MET A 308 -10.72 6.08 -14.14
N ILE A 309 -11.45 5.51 -13.18
CA ILE A 309 -10.89 4.82 -12.01
C ILE A 309 -10.09 3.59 -12.44
N LEU A 310 -10.67 2.71 -13.27
CA LEU A 310 -9.94 1.55 -13.77
C LEU A 310 -8.75 1.94 -14.66
N GLY A 311 -8.84 3.06 -15.40
CA GLY A 311 -7.71 3.59 -16.17
C GLY A 311 -6.54 4.09 -15.32
N ILE A 312 -6.81 4.65 -14.14
CA ILE A 312 -5.78 5.07 -13.18
C ILE A 312 -5.29 3.87 -12.36
N TRP A 313 -6.16 2.92 -12.02
CA TRP A 313 -5.78 1.65 -11.38
C TRP A 313 -4.83 0.82 -12.23
N HIS A 314 -5.11 0.66 -13.54
CA HIS A 314 -4.18 0.02 -14.46
C HIS A 314 -2.83 0.75 -14.57
N PHE A 315 -2.80 2.07 -14.34
CA PHE A 315 -1.55 2.83 -14.25
C PHE A 315 -0.81 2.51 -12.94
N ALA A 316 -1.48 2.59 -11.78
CA ALA A 316 -0.92 2.25 -10.47
C ALA A 316 -0.42 0.80 -10.38
N CYS A 317 -1.16 -0.14 -10.96
CA CYS A 317 -0.81 -1.56 -11.09
C CYS A 317 0.27 -1.84 -12.16
N LYS A 318 0.82 -0.81 -12.81
CA LYS A 318 1.87 -0.92 -13.84
C LYS A 318 1.50 -1.92 -14.95
N SER A 319 0.20 -2.01 -15.29
CA SER A 319 -0.33 -2.96 -16.27
C SER A 319 0.28 -2.72 -17.66
N HIS A 320 0.55 -3.80 -18.40
CA HIS A 320 1.10 -3.71 -19.75
C HIS A 320 0.24 -2.85 -20.68
N VAL A 321 0.86 -2.14 -21.61
CA VAL A 321 0.19 -1.17 -22.50
C VAL A 321 -0.95 -1.83 -23.29
N ASP A 322 -0.80 -3.09 -23.70
CA ASP A 322 -1.85 -3.80 -24.44
C ASP A 322 -3.05 -4.18 -23.58
N VAL A 323 -2.86 -4.50 -22.30
CA VAL A 323 -3.99 -4.72 -21.36
C VAL A 323 -4.82 -3.45 -21.26
N LYS A 324 -4.17 -2.28 -21.09
CA LYS A 324 -4.83 -0.97 -21.06
C LYS A 324 -5.58 -0.67 -22.36
N ARG A 325 -4.96 -0.95 -23.52
CA ARG A 325 -5.59 -0.77 -24.85
C ARG A 325 -6.81 -1.67 -25.04
N ILE A 326 -6.74 -2.93 -24.61
CA ILE A 326 -7.85 -3.91 -24.68
C ILE A 326 -9.00 -3.49 -23.76
N TYR A 327 -8.72 -3.15 -22.50
CA TYR A 327 -9.77 -2.71 -21.55
C TYR A 327 -10.42 -1.39 -21.97
N CYS A 328 -9.67 -0.49 -22.63
CA CYS A 328 -10.25 0.70 -23.25
C CYS A 328 -11.19 0.36 -24.43
N ARG A 329 -10.89 -0.68 -25.22
CA ARG A 329 -11.80 -1.17 -26.29
C ARG A 329 -13.05 -1.85 -25.75
N PHE A 330 -13.00 -2.49 -24.58
CA PHE A 330 -14.19 -3.01 -23.90
C PHE A 330 -15.06 -1.92 -23.25
N GLY A 331 -14.60 -0.66 -23.20
CA GLY A 331 -15.30 0.40 -22.47
C GLY A 331 -15.15 0.30 -20.95
N ASN A 332 -14.20 -0.51 -20.46
CA ASN A 332 -13.95 -0.67 -19.02
C ASN A 332 -12.93 0.35 -18.50
N SER A 333 -12.16 0.99 -19.38
CA SER A 333 -11.07 1.92 -19.03
C SER A 333 -11.03 3.12 -19.97
N VAL A 334 -10.55 4.27 -19.50
CA VAL A 334 -10.05 5.33 -20.38
C VAL A 334 -8.73 4.92 -21.04
N ALA A 335 -8.28 5.66 -22.05
CA ALA A 335 -6.96 5.46 -22.66
C ALA A 335 -5.83 5.85 -21.70
N ASP A 336 -4.66 5.20 -21.80
CA ASP A 336 -3.51 5.47 -20.92
C ASP A 336 -3.04 6.93 -20.95
N SER A 337 -3.14 7.61 -22.10
CA SER A 337 -2.87 9.05 -22.21
C SER A 337 -3.88 9.90 -21.44
N THR A 338 -5.15 9.51 -21.41
CA THR A 338 -6.19 10.14 -20.58
C THR A 338 -5.87 9.94 -19.10
N SER A 339 -5.47 8.73 -18.68
CA SER A 339 -5.03 8.46 -17.30
C SER A 339 -3.84 9.33 -16.90
N ARG A 340 -2.78 9.41 -17.72
CA ARG A 340 -1.59 10.24 -17.44
C ARG A 340 -1.94 11.73 -17.31
N ASN A 341 -2.78 12.25 -18.20
CA ASN A 341 -3.23 13.63 -18.15
C ASN A 341 -4.07 13.90 -16.89
N ALA A 342 -5.01 13.00 -16.56
CA ALA A 342 -5.81 13.06 -15.34
C ALA A 342 -4.93 13.13 -14.09
N ILE A 343 -3.99 12.19 -13.97
CA ILE A 343 -3.02 12.12 -12.87
C ILE A 343 -2.21 13.43 -12.76
N THR A 344 -1.75 13.99 -13.88
CA THR A 344 -0.99 15.26 -13.89
C THR A 344 -1.84 16.45 -13.43
N SER A 345 -3.12 16.49 -13.82
CA SER A 345 -4.06 17.52 -13.36
C SER A 345 -4.42 17.36 -11.88
N MET A 346 -4.55 16.13 -11.39
CA MET A 346 -4.73 15.83 -9.96
C MET A 346 -3.51 16.29 -9.15
N THR A 347 -2.29 16.07 -9.64
CA THR A 347 -1.07 16.63 -9.03
C THR A 347 -1.12 18.14 -8.91
N ALA A 348 -1.48 18.84 -9.99
CA ALA A 348 -1.58 20.30 -9.97
C ALA A 348 -2.62 20.79 -8.95
N ALA A 349 -3.79 20.14 -8.89
CA ALA A 349 -4.83 20.46 -7.92
C ALA A 349 -4.41 20.19 -6.47
N SER A 350 -3.83 19.02 -6.19
CA SER A 350 -3.40 18.63 -4.83
C SER A 350 -2.21 19.46 -4.34
N LEU A 351 -1.25 19.80 -5.21
CA LEU A 351 -0.16 20.70 -4.83
C LEU A 351 -0.66 22.13 -4.60
N GLU A 352 -1.64 22.63 -5.34
CA GLU A 352 -2.20 23.96 -5.10
C GLU A 352 -3.03 24.01 -3.80
N GLU A 353 -3.80 22.97 -3.50
CA GLU A 353 -4.48 22.80 -2.20
C GLU A 353 -3.44 22.74 -1.06
N TRP A 354 -2.33 22.01 -1.24
CA TRP A 354 -1.24 21.95 -0.27
C TRP A 354 -0.54 23.30 -0.05
N ARG A 355 -0.24 24.03 -1.12
CA ARG A 355 0.36 25.38 -1.06
C ARG A 355 -0.54 26.38 -0.36
N SER A 356 -1.85 26.27 -0.58
CA SER A 356 -2.84 27.07 0.13
C SER A 356 -2.85 26.74 1.63
N ASP A 357 -2.87 25.46 2.00
CA ASP A 357 -2.79 25.02 3.41
C ASP A 357 -1.49 25.52 4.07
N VAL A 358 -0.36 25.43 3.36
CA VAL A 358 0.96 25.90 3.84
C VAL A 358 0.96 27.42 4.05
N ARG A 359 0.48 28.20 3.08
CA ARG A 359 0.39 29.67 3.19
C ARG A 359 -0.49 30.09 4.37
N VAL A 360 -1.68 29.50 4.51
CA VAL A 360 -2.60 29.80 5.62
C VAL A 360 -1.99 29.44 6.97
N GLY A 361 -1.17 28.39 7.04
CA GLY A 361 -0.39 28.06 8.24
C GLY A 361 0.62 29.14 8.61
N LEU A 362 1.44 29.57 7.65
CA LEU A 362 2.48 30.59 7.86
C LEU A 362 1.87 31.97 8.20
N GLU A 363 0.85 32.41 7.46
CA GLU A 363 0.08 33.63 7.76
C GLU A 363 -0.60 33.56 9.14
N GLY A 364 -1.01 32.36 9.55
CA GLY A 364 -1.56 32.05 10.87
C GLY A 364 -0.54 31.95 12.01
N GLY A 365 0.74 32.25 11.76
CA GLY A 365 1.77 32.29 12.81
C GLY A 365 2.36 30.92 13.20
N LYS A 366 2.33 29.91 12.32
CA LYS A 366 2.90 28.58 12.59
C LYS A 366 3.55 27.95 11.36
N MET A 367 4.58 27.12 11.57
CA MET A 367 5.06 26.18 10.55
C MET A 367 4.04 25.03 10.42
N PRO A 368 3.41 24.80 9.25
CA PRO A 368 2.37 23.77 9.12
C PRO A 368 2.88 22.42 8.62
N VAL A 369 4.14 22.34 8.15
CA VAL A 369 4.69 21.13 7.52
C VAL A 369 6.17 20.92 7.86
N PHE A 370 6.61 19.67 7.71
CA PHE A 370 8.03 19.28 7.69
C PHE A 370 8.32 18.41 6.46
N LEU A 371 9.60 18.17 6.16
CA LEU A 371 10.05 17.40 5.01
C LEU A 371 10.82 16.16 5.45
N ILE A 372 10.52 15.03 4.81
CA ILE A 372 11.38 13.85 4.78
C ILE A 372 11.92 13.74 3.35
N LEU A 373 13.22 13.54 3.20
CA LEU A 373 13.87 13.33 1.90
C LEU A 373 14.83 12.15 1.96
N ASP A 374 15.09 11.57 0.79
CA ASP A 374 16.05 10.49 0.60
C ASP A 374 16.50 10.43 -0.87
N ASN A 375 17.61 9.75 -1.13
CA ASN A 375 18.07 9.48 -2.49
C ASN A 375 17.16 8.45 -3.18
N VAL A 376 16.95 8.64 -4.48
CA VAL A 376 16.40 7.62 -5.38
C VAL A 376 17.45 7.26 -6.41
N GLN A 377 17.64 5.97 -6.67
CA GLN A 377 18.66 5.51 -7.59
C GLN A 377 18.26 4.26 -8.36
N GLU A 378 18.59 4.21 -9.64
CA GLU A 378 18.33 3.03 -10.47
C GLU A 378 19.49 2.74 -11.41
N TYR A 379 19.85 1.46 -11.52
CA TYR A 379 20.95 1.02 -12.37
C TYR A 379 20.43 0.74 -13.79
N PHE A 380 20.57 1.73 -14.66
CA PHE A 380 20.16 1.61 -16.05
C PHE A 380 21.14 0.73 -16.83
N GLN A 381 20.75 -0.53 -17.04
CA GLN A 381 21.50 -1.46 -17.87
C GLN A 381 21.20 -1.24 -19.36
N VAL A 382 22.24 -1.05 -20.15
CA VAL A 382 22.15 -0.91 -21.60
C VAL A 382 22.14 -2.30 -22.26
N ASN A 383 21.05 -2.60 -22.98
CA ASN A 383 20.90 -3.89 -23.69
C ASN A 383 21.77 -3.99 -24.97
N GLU A 384 22.12 -2.86 -25.60
CA GLU A 384 22.94 -2.77 -26.80
C GLU A 384 24.19 -1.91 -26.56
N GLN A 385 25.33 -2.55 -26.32
CA GLN A 385 26.61 -1.85 -26.13
C GLN A 385 27.02 -1.08 -27.40
N GLY A 386 27.58 0.12 -27.21
CA GLY A 386 28.06 0.98 -28.30
C GLY A 386 28.82 2.19 -27.76
N ILE A 387 29.48 2.94 -28.63
CA ILE A 387 30.23 4.14 -28.21
C ILE A 387 29.26 5.15 -27.57
N GLY A 388 29.55 5.53 -26.31
CA GLY A 388 28.70 6.39 -25.48
C GLY A 388 27.57 5.67 -24.73
N ARG A 389 27.20 4.44 -25.12
CA ARG A 389 26.16 3.65 -24.43
C ARG A 389 26.80 2.73 -23.39
N HIS A 390 26.79 3.17 -22.14
CA HIS A 390 27.31 2.45 -20.99
C HIS A 390 26.22 2.30 -19.93
N ASN A 391 26.35 1.31 -19.05
CA ASN A 391 25.45 1.21 -17.89
C ASN A 391 25.68 2.42 -16.99
N GLU A 392 24.60 3.01 -16.50
CA GLU A 392 24.61 4.26 -15.74
C GLU A 392 23.78 4.11 -14.47
N LEU A 393 24.31 4.55 -13.33
CA LEU A 393 23.52 4.70 -12.12
C LEU A 393 22.83 6.07 -12.18
N LYS A 394 21.53 6.06 -12.44
CA LYS A 394 20.69 7.25 -12.39
C LYS A 394 20.46 7.59 -10.92
N VAL A 395 20.65 8.85 -10.55
CA VAL A 395 20.50 9.33 -9.17
C VAL A 395 19.61 10.57 -9.17
N GLY A 396 18.79 10.70 -8.15
CA GLY A 396 18.03 11.92 -7.86
C GLY A 396 17.65 11.96 -6.39
N THR A 397 16.89 12.96 -5.99
CA THR A 397 16.33 13.07 -4.64
C THR A 397 14.80 13.04 -4.70
N ALA A 398 14.19 12.27 -3.80
CA ALA A 398 12.76 12.25 -3.55
C ALA A 398 12.45 12.86 -2.19
N GLY A 399 11.24 13.42 -2.04
CA GLY A 399 10.83 14.04 -0.78
C GLY A 399 9.33 14.00 -0.58
N THR A 400 8.91 13.97 0.69
CA THR A 400 7.52 13.95 1.13
C THR A 400 7.30 15.05 2.16
N SER A 401 6.37 15.96 1.87
CA SER A 401 5.89 16.95 2.82
C SER A 401 4.83 16.33 3.74
N ILE A 402 4.91 16.62 5.05
CA ILE A 402 4.05 16.02 6.07
C ILE A 402 3.50 17.12 6.98
N VAL A 403 2.21 17.05 7.33
CA VAL A 403 1.58 18.07 8.20
C VAL A 403 2.04 17.94 9.66
N LEU A 404 2.32 19.11 10.26
CA LEU A 404 2.51 19.29 11.70
C LEU A 404 1.15 19.52 12.39
N ASP A 405 0.39 18.44 12.59
CA ASP A 405 -0.86 18.46 13.33
C ASP A 405 -0.61 18.68 14.83
N GLU A 406 -1.54 19.35 15.54
CA GLU A 406 -1.47 19.54 17.00
C GLU A 406 -0.22 20.34 17.49
N CYS A 407 0.53 20.95 16.57
CA CYS A 407 1.67 21.83 16.86
C CYS A 407 1.25 23.04 17.73
N ALA A 408 1.94 23.23 18.86
CA ALA A 408 1.69 24.34 19.77
C ALA A 408 2.14 25.70 19.15
N PRO A 409 1.44 26.82 19.44
CA PRO A 409 1.85 28.15 18.98
C PRO A 409 3.28 28.49 19.42
N GLY A 410 4.10 28.99 18.49
CA GLY A 410 5.50 29.32 18.75
C GLY A 410 6.46 28.12 18.88
N ALA A 411 6.00 26.87 18.68
CA ALA A 411 6.88 25.71 18.72
C ALA A 411 8.04 25.82 17.72
N PHE A 412 7.79 26.27 16.49
CA PHE A 412 8.80 26.45 15.45
C PHE A 412 9.25 27.92 15.32
N ASP A 413 9.22 28.72 16.38
CA ASP A 413 9.73 30.10 16.34
C ASP A 413 11.26 30.10 16.13
N ALA A 414 11.72 30.71 15.03
CA ALA A 414 13.15 30.71 14.69
C ALA A 414 13.98 31.49 15.71
N LYS A 415 13.43 32.60 16.23
CA LYS A 415 14.13 33.52 17.13
C LYS A 415 14.36 32.89 18.50
N ASP A 416 13.35 32.26 19.10
CA ASP A 416 13.48 31.54 20.38
C ASP A 416 14.54 30.44 20.29
N HIS A 417 14.57 29.69 19.17
CA HIS A 417 15.61 28.69 18.93
C HIS A 417 17.00 29.33 18.80
N HIS A 418 17.17 30.36 17.97
CA HIS A 418 18.46 31.05 17.83
C HIS A 418 18.93 31.67 19.15
N GLU A 419 18.04 32.25 19.95
CA GLU A 419 18.35 32.75 21.31
C GLU A 419 18.77 31.63 22.27
N ARG A 420 18.30 30.39 22.10
CA ARG A 420 18.76 29.22 22.87
C ARG A 420 20.11 28.70 22.39
N VAL A 421 20.30 28.58 21.07
CA VAL A 421 21.57 28.18 20.46
C VAL A 421 22.68 29.19 20.79
N ALA A 422 22.39 30.49 20.78
CA ALA A 422 23.32 31.56 21.19
C ALA A 422 23.70 31.52 22.68
N LYS A 423 22.86 30.98 23.58
CA LYS A 423 23.24 30.71 24.99
C LYS A 423 24.26 29.58 25.10
N ASN A 424 24.45 28.80 24.03
CA ASN A 424 25.45 27.75 23.87
C ASN A 424 25.48 26.72 25.03
N GLY A 425 24.29 26.38 25.55
CA GLY A 425 24.12 25.53 26.73
C GLY A 425 24.75 24.15 26.61
N ARG A 426 24.88 23.63 25.38
CA ARG A 426 25.57 22.37 25.06
C ARG A 426 27.02 22.32 25.59
N ARG A 427 27.73 23.46 25.70
CA ARG A 427 29.10 23.54 26.26
C ARG A 427 29.24 23.00 27.68
N PHE A 428 28.15 22.98 28.44
CA PHE A 428 28.15 22.52 29.83
C PHE A 428 27.70 21.05 29.98
N LEU A 429 27.46 20.34 28.87
CA LEU A 429 27.14 18.91 28.88
C LEU A 429 28.37 18.10 29.36
N THR A 430 28.23 17.37 30.45
CA THR A 430 29.25 16.45 30.97
C THR A 430 28.86 14.99 30.72
N PRO A 431 29.82 14.04 30.75
CA PRO A 431 29.50 12.61 30.67
C PRO A 431 28.55 12.18 31.80
N ASP A 432 28.76 12.71 33.01
CA ASP A 432 27.91 12.47 34.18
C ASP A 432 26.48 12.96 33.94
N ALA A 433 26.31 14.21 33.48
CA ALA A 433 24.97 14.77 33.22
C ALA A 433 24.21 14.03 32.10
N LEU A 434 24.93 13.52 31.10
CA LEU A 434 24.36 12.67 30.05
C LEU A 434 23.96 11.28 30.58
N PHE A 435 24.72 10.74 31.53
CA PHE A 435 24.45 9.44 32.15
C PHE A 435 23.31 9.51 33.17
N ASP A 436 23.26 10.58 33.96
CA ASP A 436 22.21 10.85 34.95
C ASP A 436 20.83 11.12 34.30
N ASP A 437 20.80 11.55 33.03
CA ASP A 437 19.56 11.70 32.25
C ASP A 437 18.99 10.35 31.75
N LEU A 438 19.72 9.25 31.85
CA LEU A 438 19.21 7.92 31.48
C LEU A 438 18.15 7.46 32.50
N ASP A 439 16.93 7.17 32.04
CA ASP A 439 15.90 6.58 32.90
C ASP A 439 16.12 5.07 33.09
N LEU A 440 17.22 4.72 33.79
CA LEU A 440 17.57 3.34 34.13
C LEU A 440 16.48 2.65 34.97
N THR A 441 15.64 3.43 35.67
CA THR A 441 14.47 2.91 36.40
C THR A 441 13.41 2.41 35.43
N HIS A 442 13.11 3.17 34.37
CA HIS A 442 12.22 2.74 33.30
C HIS A 442 12.79 1.53 32.54
N ILE A 443 14.07 1.54 32.15
CA ILE A 443 14.72 0.37 31.51
C ILE A 443 14.59 -0.89 32.38
N GLY A 444 14.80 -0.75 33.70
CA GLY A 444 14.62 -1.82 34.69
C GLY A 444 13.16 -2.24 34.95
N ARG A 445 12.16 -1.51 34.43
CA ARG A 445 10.74 -1.93 34.41
C ARG A 445 10.39 -2.63 33.09
N VAL A 446 10.94 -2.17 31.97
CA VAL A 446 10.56 -2.67 30.64
C VAL A 446 11.24 -3.97 30.25
N MET A 447 12.51 -4.17 30.60
CA MET A 447 13.20 -5.41 30.28
C MET A 447 12.56 -6.67 30.91
N PRO A 448 12.09 -6.63 32.18
CA PRO A 448 11.27 -7.70 32.75
C PRO A 448 9.99 -8.01 31.95
N LEU A 449 9.32 -7.00 31.38
CA LEU A 449 8.11 -7.20 30.57
C LEU A 449 8.41 -8.02 29.31
N HIS A 450 9.52 -7.73 28.62
CA HIS A 450 9.95 -8.53 27.45
C HIS A 450 10.32 -9.97 27.82
N TRP A 451 10.96 -10.17 28.97
CA TRP A 451 11.30 -11.52 29.45
C TRP A 451 10.07 -12.34 29.87
N ALA A 452 9.08 -11.69 30.51
CA ALA A 452 7.78 -12.28 30.81
C ALA A 452 7.02 -12.62 29.53
N ARG A 453 7.00 -11.69 28.57
CA ARG A 453 6.37 -11.85 27.27
C ARG A 453 6.92 -13.04 26.49
N VAL A 454 8.24 -13.24 26.44
CA VAL A 454 8.86 -14.42 25.80
C VAL A 454 8.36 -15.73 26.41
N LEU A 455 8.24 -15.82 27.74
CA LEU A 455 7.72 -17.03 28.41
C LEU A 455 6.24 -17.27 28.05
N VAL A 456 5.45 -16.18 28.00
CA VAL A 456 4.02 -16.22 27.68
C VAL A 456 3.77 -16.56 26.21
N GLU A 457 4.58 -16.04 25.26
CA GLU A 457 4.49 -16.37 23.84
C GLU A 457 4.97 -17.80 23.52
N PHE A 458 5.87 -18.38 24.34
CA PHE A 458 6.40 -19.73 24.13
C PHE A 458 5.39 -20.86 24.35
N SER A 459 4.34 -20.65 25.18
CA SER A 459 3.36 -21.67 25.53
C SER A 459 1.92 -21.16 25.40
N PRO A 460 1.04 -21.84 24.65
CA PRO A 460 -0.35 -21.40 24.46
C PRO A 460 -1.15 -21.38 25.77
N HIS A 461 -0.70 -22.10 26.81
CA HIS A 461 -1.33 -22.07 28.14
C HIS A 461 -1.32 -20.69 28.81
N PHE A 462 -0.44 -19.77 28.39
CA PHE A 462 -0.38 -18.40 28.90
C PHE A 462 -1.03 -17.37 27.96
N GLU A 463 -1.60 -17.76 26.82
CA GLU A 463 -2.17 -16.85 25.81
C GLU A 463 -3.13 -15.77 26.38
N PRO A 464 -4.01 -16.05 27.38
CA PRO A 464 -4.84 -15.03 28.02
C PRO A 464 -4.07 -13.87 28.67
N LEU A 465 -2.79 -14.06 29.03
CA LEU A 465 -1.96 -13.03 29.67
C LEU A 465 -1.38 -12.01 28.68
N LEU A 466 -1.36 -12.31 27.38
CA LEU A 466 -0.76 -11.44 26.36
C LEU A 466 -1.43 -10.06 26.31
N LYS A 467 -2.77 -10.03 26.35
CA LYS A 467 -3.55 -8.78 26.35
C LYS A 467 -3.25 -7.92 27.59
N ALA A 468 -2.98 -8.56 28.74
CA ALA A 468 -2.56 -7.86 29.95
C ALA A 468 -1.14 -7.29 29.82
N ILE A 469 -0.18 -8.05 29.27
CA ILE A 469 1.18 -7.56 28.98
C ILE A 469 1.15 -6.39 27.98
N ALA A 470 0.38 -6.50 26.90
CA ALA A 470 0.16 -5.42 25.94
C ALA A 470 -0.41 -4.16 26.59
N THR A 471 -1.38 -4.33 27.49
CA THR A 471 -1.96 -3.24 28.29
C THR A 471 -0.92 -2.58 29.18
N LEU A 472 -0.03 -3.36 29.82
CA LEU A 472 1.08 -2.80 30.61
C LEU A 472 2.04 -1.97 29.74
N PHE A 473 2.44 -2.45 28.56
CA PHE A 473 3.28 -1.68 27.62
C PHE A 473 2.67 -0.33 27.20
N ARG A 474 1.34 -0.24 27.16
CA ARG A 474 0.57 0.95 26.78
C ARG A 474 0.18 1.84 27.97
N SER A 475 0.48 1.42 29.20
CA SER A 475 0.06 2.10 30.44
C SER A 475 1.23 2.72 31.18
N SER A 476 0.99 3.84 31.88
CA SER A 476 1.96 4.38 32.84
C SER A 476 2.19 3.38 33.98
N PRO A 477 3.44 3.16 34.45
CA PRO A 477 4.65 3.93 34.17
C PRO A 477 5.60 3.29 33.14
N ILE A 478 5.08 2.41 32.27
CA ILE A 478 5.83 1.84 31.14
C ILE A 478 5.71 2.78 29.93
N ALA A 479 4.50 3.12 29.51
CA ALA A 479 4.31 4.12 28.47
C ALA A 479 4.89 5.48 28.94
N LYS A 480 5.72 6.12 28.09
CA LYS A 480 6.38 7.39 28.41
C LYS A 480 5.79 8.54 27.60
N ARG A 481 5.76 8.42 26.26
CA ARG A 481 5.18 9.43 25.37
C ARG A 481 4.55 8.74 24.16
N ARG A 482 3.38 8.15 24.38
CA ARG A 482 2.57 7.50 23.35
C ARG A 482 1.77 8.54 22.56
N MET A 483 1.85 8.50 21.23
CA MET A 483 1.05 9.36 20.35
C MET A 483 -0.45 9.10 20.54
N ARG A 484 -1.28 10.11 20.22
CA ARG A 484 -2.73 10.00 20.30
C ARG A 484 -3.26 8.88 19.40
N GLU A 485 -4.07 8.01 19.98
CA GLU A 485 -4.74 6.92 19.27
C GLU A 485 -5.75 7.47 18.22
N GLY A 486 -5.90 6.77 17.09
CA GLY A 486 -6.71 7.28 15.97
C GLY A 486 -6.06 8.41 15.16
N ARG A 487 -4.83 8.84 15.47
CA ARG A 487 -4.16 9.92 14.74
C ARG A 487 -3.66 9.44 13.38
N LYS A 488 -4.28 9.97 12.32
CA LYS A 488 -3.89 9.76 10.92
C LYS A 488 -3.25 11.03 10.37
N MET A 489 -2.01 10.93 9.88
CA MET A 489 -1.24 12.06 9.36
C MET A 489 -1.50 12.28 7.87
N LYS A 490 -1.56 13.56 7.45
CA LYS A 490 -1.66 13.98 6.05
C LYS A 490 -0.25 14.12 5.46
N VAL A 491 -0.04 13.51 4.28
CA VAL A 491 1.24 13.55 3.55
C VAL A 491 1.00 13.97 2.10
N GLN A 492 2.00 14.63 1.52
CA GLN A 492 2.06 14.98 0.09
C GLN A 492 3.47 14.66 -0.41
N PRO A 493 3.67 13.52 -1.09
CA PRO A 493 4.87 13.28 -1.87
C PRO A 493 5.09 14.42 -2.87
N LEU A 494 6.33 14.83 -3.07
CA LEU A 494 6.71 15.91 -3.96
C LEU A 494 7.25 15.35 -5.28
N GLY A 495 7.43 16.21 -6.27
CA GLY A 495 8.10 15.87 -7.51
C GLY A 495 9.60 15.66 -7.29
N THR A 496 10.12 14.52 -7.72
CA THR A 496 11.56 14.22 -7.71
C THR A 496 12.38 15.28 -8.46
N ASN A 497 13.65 15.42 -8.08
CA ASN A 497 14.65 16.19 -8.81
C ASN A 497 15.88 15.30 -9.10
N GLY A 498 16.74 15.74 -10.01
CA GLY A 498 17.97 15.05 -10.43
C GLY A 498 19.19 15.43 -9.59
N GLU A 499 18.97 16.10 -8.45
CA GLU A 499 20.04 16.51 -7.56
C GLU A 499 20.52 15.31 -6.74
N ARG A 500 21.84 15.29 -6.46
CA ARG A 500 22.48 14.28 -5.63
C ARG A 500 22.52 14.79 -4.19
N SER A 501 21.70 14.21 -3.31
CA SER A 501 21.67 14.63 -1.90
C SER A 501 22.99 14.29 -1.15
N THR A 502 23.81 13.39 -1.72
CA THR A 502 25.17 13.08 -1.25
C THR A 502 26.16 14.24 -1.45
N GLU A 503 25.92 15.12 -2.43
CA GLU A 503 26.74 16.31 -2.69
C GLU A 503 26.15 17.51 -1.92
N THR A 504 26.96 18.25 -1.16
CA THR A 504 26.46 19.33 -0.30
C THR A 504 25.69 20.42 -1.09
N GLN A 505 26.17 20.83 -2.26
CA GLN A 505 25.43 21.76 -3.13
C GLN A 505 24.21 21.12 -3.81
N GLY A 506 24.22 19.80 -4.04
CA GLY A 506 23.08 19.07 -4.56
C GLY A 506 21.94 19.02 -3.53
N MET A 507 22.27 18.73 -2.27
CA MET A 507 21.34 18.80 -1.14
C MET A 507 20.74 20.22 -0.97
N GLU A 508 21.55 21.29 -1.11
CA GLU A 508 21.04 22.68 -1.08
C GLU A 508 19.96 22.89 -2.14
N ARG A 509 20.26 22.59 -3.41
CA ARG A 509 19.32 22.75 -4.52
C ARG A 509 18.10 21.83 -4.39
N ALA A 510 18.27 20.61 -3.90
CA ALA A 510 17.17 19.67 -3.67
C ALA A 510 16.19 20.21 -2.62
N ILE A 511 16.70 20.77 -1.51
CA ILE A 511 15.87 21.39 -0.47
C ILE A 511 15.14 22.61 -1.03
N GLU A 512 15.86 23.56 -1.65
CA GLU A 512 15.25 24.79 -2.22
C GLU A 512 14.15 24.46 -3.25
N ASP A 513 14.36 23.41 -4.05
CA ASP A 513 13.36 22.90 -4.99
C ASP A 513 12.11 22.34 -4.28
N PHE A 514 12.27 21.53 -3.24
CA PHE A 514 11.13 21.02 -2.46
C PHE A 514 10.37 22.17 -1.76
N GLU A 515 11.06 23.17 -1.22
CA GLU A 515 10.43 24.36 -0.61
C GLU A 515 9.56 25.14 -1.61
N HIS A 516 10.07 25.33 -2.83
CA HIS A 516 9.29 25.92 -3.92
C HIS A 516 8.07 25.05 -4.32
N GLN A 517 8.22 23.72 -4.30
CA GLN A 517 7.11 22.81 -4.56
C GLN A 517 6.02 22.90 -3.48
N MET A 518 6.39 22.93 -2.20
CA MET A 518 5.48 23.10 -1.06
C MET A 518 4.83 24.49 -0.99
N GLY A 519 5.42 25.51 -1.65
CA GLY A 519 4.96 26.90 -1.59
C GLY A 519 5.32 27.59 -0.28
N LEU A 520 6.46 27.23 0.33
CA LEU A 520 7.02 27.98 1.44
C LEU A 520 7.47 29.35 0.94
N ASP A 521 6.75 30.40 1.35
CA ASP A 521 7.10 31.77 1.02
C ASP A 521 8.41 32.17 1.72
N PRO A 522 9.46 32.60 0.99
CA PRO A 522 10.77 32.87 1.59
C PRO A 522 10.81 34.02 2.60
N GLU A 523 9.84 34.94 2.60
CA GLU A 523 9.77 36.03 3.57
C GLU A 523 9.01 35.60 4.83
N LEU A 524 7.87 34.93 4.69
CA LEU A 524 7.14 34.37 5.84
C LEU A 524 7.93 33.26 6.54
N ALA A 525 8.65 32.43 5.79
CA ALA A 525 9.45 31.34 6.35
C ALA A 525 10.63 31.81 7.23
N LYS A 526 11.10 33.07 7.10
CA LYS A 526 12.16 33.63 7.97
C LYS A 526 11.78 33.67 9.45
N ALA A 527 10.49 33.73 9.78
CA ALA A 527 10.02 33.72 11.16
C ALA A 527 10.07 32.32 11.81
N PHE A 528 10.21 31.27 11.00
CA PHE A 528 10.02 29.89 11.45
C PHE A 528 11.23 28.99 11.20
N LEU A 529 11.37 27.99 12.06
CA LEU A 529 12.20 26.83 11.77
C LEU A 529 11.52 25.93 10.75
N PHE A 530 12.31 25.36 9.85
CA PHE A 530 11.89 24.29 8.96
C PHE A 530 12.66 23.00 9.28
N TRP A 531 11.92 21.91 9.53
CA TRP A 531 12.48 20.63 9.93
C TRP A 531 12.59 19.70 8.73
N ILE A 532 13.81 19.21 8.50
CA ILE A 532 14.15 18.32 7.40
C ILE A 532 14.72 17.03 8.00
N ARG A 533 14.28 15.89 7.49
CA ARG A 533 14.68 14.56 7.96
C ARG A 533 15.11 13.69 6.78
N GLY A 534 15.89 12.67 7.08
CA GLY A 534 16.34 11.67 6.11
C GLY A 534 17.25 10.65 6.75
N ASP A 535 17.82 9.78 5.93
CA ASP A 535 18.79 8.77 6.33
C ASP A 535 20.07 9.39 6.96
N GLY A 536 20.99 8.53 7.41
CA GLY A 536 22.24 8.97 8.05
C GLY A 536 23.15 9.83 7.15
N ALA A 537 23.13 9.63 5.83
CA ALA A 537 23.88 10.44 4.88
C ALA A 537 23.20 11.79 4.61
N SER A 538 21.87 11.79 4.38
CA SER A 538 21.09 13.01 4.21
C SER A 538 21.19 13.91 5.44
N TYR A 539 21.07 13.34 6.64
CA TYR A 539 21.25 14.05 7.91
C TYR A 539 22.64 14.71 8.02
N ALA A 540 23.71 13.98 7.67
CA ALA A 540 25.06 14.51 7.68
C ALA A 540 25.23 15.72 6.74
N ASN A 541 24.64 15.66 5.55
CA ASN A 541 24.71 16.73 4.58
C ASN A 541 23.84 17.94 4.96
N ILE A 542 22.68 17.74 5.61
CA ILE A 542 21.88 18.83 6.15
C ILE A 542 22.64 19.55 7.29
N LEU A 543 23.27 18.81 8.22
CA LEU A 543 24.14 19.41 9.24
C LEU A 543 25.33 20.16 8.61
N ARG A 544 25.93 19.61 7.56
CA ARG A 544 27.02 20.25 6.81
C ARG A 544 26.56 21.56 6.16
N LEU A 545 25.34 21.62 5.61
CA LEU A 545 24.73 22.85 5.09
C LEU A 545 24.50 23.88 6.20
N THR A 546 23.89 23.50 7.32
CA THR A 546 23.70 24.39 8.48
C THR A 546 25.04 24.85 9.09
N LYS A 547 26.15 24.14 8.85
CA LYS A 547 27.48 24.60 9.24
C LYS A 547 28.09 25.61 8.25
N TYR A 548 27.95 25.41 6.94
CA TYR A 548 28.69 26.18 5.93
C TYR A 548 27.88 27.25 5.18
N CYS A 549 26.55 27.11 5.02
CA CYS A 549 25.71 28.05 4.25
C CYS A 549 25.06 29.15 5.10
N THR A 550 25.03 28.97 6.43
CA THR A 550 24.50 29.91 7.44
C THR A 550 25.06 31.36 7.37
N PRO A 551 26.31 31.64 6.90
CA PRO A 551 26.77 33.02 6.71
C PRO A 551 26.20 33.73 5.47
N ILE A 552 25.59 33.01 4.52
CA ILE A 552 25.32 33.51 3.15
C ILE A 552 23.83 33.43 2.79
N ARG A 553 23.06 32.52 3.39
CA ARG A 553 21.64 32.26 3.10
C ARG A 553 20.85 31.97 4.39
N ASN A 554 19.52 31.92 4.32
CA ASN A 554 18.61 31.63 5.45
C ASN A 554 18.67 30.17 5.99
N PHE A 555 19.82 29.51 5.90
CA PHE A 555 20.07 28.21 6.52
C PHE A 555 20.08 28.16 8.07
N PRO A 556 20.23 29.26 8.87
CA PRO A 556 20.06 29.17 10.32
C PRO A 556 18.67 28.68 10.75
N ASN A 557 17.67 28.77 9.88
CA ASN A 557 16.29 28.33 10.17
C ASN A 557 16.07 26.82 9.93
N LYS A 558 17.10 26.05 9.54
CA LYS A 558 16.96 24.62 9.24
C LYS A 558 17.37 23.78 10.45
N ILE A 559 16.44 22.99 10.97
CA ILE A 559 16.72 21.95 11.97
C ILE A 559 16.58 20.56 11.34
N SER A 560 17.28 19.58 11.90
CA SER A 560 17.26 18.21 11.39
C SER A 560 17.39 17.18 12.50
N THR A 561 16.88 15.99 12.24
CA THR A 561 17.04 14.80 13.09
C THR A 561 17.34 13.59 12.19
N PRO A 562 18.24 12.68 12.59
CA PRO A 562 18.42 11.42 11.90
C PRO A 562 17.15 10.58 12.00
N GLU A 563 16.91 9.75 11.00
CA GLU A 563 15.73 8.90 10.98
C GLU A 563 15.87 7.62 11.82
N ILE A 564 14.70 7.13 12.26
CA ILE A 564 14.60 6.09 13.28
C ILE A 564 14.99 4.73 12.71
N TRP A 565 14.56 4.35 11.50
CA TRP A 565 14.85 3.00 10.97
C TRP A 565 16.35 2.82 10.72
N HIS A 566 17.02 3.78 10.06
CA HIS A 566 18.47 3.74 9.84
C HIS A 566 19.29 3.74 11.14
N THR A 567 18.80 4.43 12.20
CA THR A 567 19.44 4.35 13.53
C THR A 567 19.34 2.93 14.10
N GLY A 568 18.17 2.30 14.03
CA GLY A 568 17.96 0.92 14.47
C GLY A 568 18.71 -0.14 13.63
N ALA A 569 18.85 0.10 12.33
CA ALA A 569 19.66 -0.72 11.43
C ALA A 569 21.16 -0.61 11.74
N THR A 570 21.63 0.59 12.09
CA THR A 570 23.03 0.80 12.52
C THR A 570 23.32 0.10 13.85
N ASP A 571 22.37 0.11 14.80
CA ASP A 571 22.52 -0.66 16.04
C ASP A 571 22.55 -2.18 15.80
N LEU A 572 21.73 -2.67 14.86
CA LEU A 572 21.74 -4.07 14.43
C LEU A 572 23.09 -4.48 13.82
N ASN A 573 23.70 -3.62 12.98
CA ASN A 573 25.05 -3.81 12.45
C ASN A 573 26.10 -3.78 13.57
N SER A 574 26.04 -2.81 14.49
CA SER A 574 26.95 -2.71 15.65
C SER A 574 26.88 -3.95 16.55
N THR A 575 25.69 -4.53 16.69
CA THR A 575 25.44 -5.77 17.44
C THR A 575 25.97 -6.98 16.67
N SER A 576 25.75 -7.05 15.36
CA SER A 576 26.25 -8.12 14.49
C SER A 576 27.78 -8.18 14.47
N GLU A 577 28.47 -7.05 14.27
CA GLU A 577 29.94 -6.96 14.27
C GLU A 577 30.52 -7.44 15.61
N ASN A 578 29.86 -7.11 16.74
CA ASN A 578 30.34 -7.43 18.08
C ASN A 578 30.15 -8.90 18.48
N HIS A 579 29.03 -9.52 18.06
CA HIS A 579 28.55 -10.79 18.61
C HIS A 579 28.65 -11.98 17.65
N TYR A 580 28.86 -11.79 16.33
CA TYR A 580 29.11 -12.93 15.44
C TYR A 580 30.41 -13.64 15.77
N GLY A 581 31.53 -12.92 15.88
CA GLY A 581 32.85 -13.55 16.11
C GLY A 581 33.34 -14.40 14.92
N PRO A 582 34.36 -15.27 15.13
CA PRO A 582 34.97 -16.08 14.08
C PRO A 582 33.97 -17.03 13.40
N ALA A 583 34.09 -17.24 12.08
CA ALA A 583 33.11 -18.02 11.32
C ALA A 583 33.01 -19.48 11.77
N THR A 584 34.13 -20.10 12.17
CA THR A 584 34.22 -21.49 12.67
C THR A 584 34.28 -21.58 14.20
N CYS A 585 33.74 -20.58 14.91
CA CYS A 585 33.81 -20.54 16.37
C CYS A 585 33.00 -21.69 17.01
N SER A 586 33.60 -22.37 17.98
CA SER A 586 32.94 -23.37 18.82
C SER A 586 32.17 -22.77 20.00
N ASP A 587 32.43 -21.50 20.35
CA ASP A 587 31.82 -20.80 21.47
C ASP A 587 30.29 -20.66 21.27
N PRO A 588 29.45 -21.28 22.12
CA PRO A 588 28.00 -21.26 22.02
C PRO A 588 27.37 -19.90 22.37
N SER A 589 28.16 -18.92 22.86
CA SER A 589 27.72 -17.53 23.00
C SER A 589 27.88 -16.69 21.73
N SER A 590 28.61 -17.21 20.73
CA SER A 590 28.82 -16.50 19.45
C SER A 590 27.63 -16.71 18.49
N LEU A 591 27.20 -15.64 17.81
CA LEU A 591 26.13 -15.76 16.82
C LEU A 591 26.56 -16.63 15.62
N SER A 592 27.86 -16.82 15.37
CA SER A 592 28.39 -17.85 14.46
C SER A 592 27.90 -19.25 14.81
N LYS A 593 28.12 -19.65 16.05
CA LYS A 593 27.82 -21.00 16.54
C LYS A 593 26.31 -21.18 16.63
N CYS A 594 25.59 -20.21 17.17
CA CYS A 594 24.12 -20.21 17.20
C CYS A 594 23.53 -20.35 15.79
N SER A 595 23.98 -19.53 14.83
CA SER A 595 23.50 -19.62 13.43
C SER A 595 23.80 -21.00 12.82
N SER A 596 25.01 -21.52 13.03
CA SER A 596 25.42 -22.83 12.49
C SER A 596 24.61 -23.98 13.08
N THR A 597 24.37 -23.97 14.39
CA THR A 597 23.55 -24.98 15.10
C THR A 597 22.08 -24.93 14.65
N ALA A 598 21.54 -23.73 14.40
CA ALA A 598 20.17 -23.52 13.98
C ALA A 598 19.95 -23.60 12.45
N GLY A 599 20.99 -23.89 11.65
CA GLY A 599 20.89 -23.92 10.17
C GLY A 599 20.69 -22.54 9.52
N LEU A 600 20.90 -21.45 10.25
CA LEU A 600 20.69 -20.08 9.78
C LEU A 600 21.91 -19.59 8.98
N LYS A 601 21.66 -18.88 7.88
CA LYS A 601 22.71 -18.27 7.07
C LYS A 601 23.40 -17.13 7.83
N ARG A 602 24.72 -17.24 8.05
CA ARG A 602 25.57 -16.12 8.50
C ARG A 602 25.55 -15.01 7.43
N PRO A 603 25.42 -13.72 7.81
CA PRO A 603 25.66 -12.59 6.90
C PRO A 603 27.03 -12.68 6.23
N SER A 604 27.10 -12.36 4.94
CA SER A 604 28.37 -12.29 4.19
C SER A 604 29.24 -11.13 4.66
N ASN A 605 28.62 -10.00 4.99
CA ASN A 605 29.27 -8.85 5.63
C ASN A 605 28.61 -8.60 7.00
N ILE A 606 29.38 -8.74 8.08
CA ILE A 606 28.88 -8.51 9.45
C ILE A 606 28.83 -7.04 9.87
N LYS A 607 29.39 -6.13 9.05
CA LYS A 607 29.33 -4.66 9.25
C LYS A 607 28.14 -4.01 8.53
N SER A 608 27.58 -4.70 7.53
CA SER A 608 26.44 -4.26 6.73
C SER A 608 25.57 -5.49 6.44
N CYS A 609 24.76 -5.87 7.41
CA CYS A 609 23.94 -7.07 7.39
C CYS A 609 22.62 -6.84 6.63
N ASP A 610 22.10 -7.88 5.96
CA ASP A 610 20.75 -7.86 5.40
C ASP A 610 19.73 -7.72 6.55
N TYR A 611 18.98 -6.59 6.59
CA TYR A 611 18.19 -6.20 7.77
C TYR A 611 17.20 -7.29 8.22
N TYR A 612 16.22 -7.67 7.40
CA TYR A 612 15.15 -8.59 7.82
C TYR A 612 15.62 -10.01 8.20
N PRO A 613 16.50 -10.68 7.42
CA PRO A 613 17.08 -11.96 7.84
C PRO A 613 17.85 -11.86 9.16
N THR A 614 18.58 -10.76 9.37
CA THR A 614 19.40 -10.57 10.57
C THR A 614 18.54 -10.31 11.80
N VAL A 615 17.53 -9.43 11.70
CA VAL A 615 16.54 -9.22 12.77
C VAL A 615 15.89 -10.55 13.17
N ARG A 616 15.38 -11.33 12.21
CA ARG A 616 14.75 -12.63 12.47
C ARG A 616 15.69 -13.60 13.19
N ASN A 617 16.94 -13.71 12.72
CA ASN A 617 17.95 -14.60 13.31
C ASN A 617 18.30 -14.18 14.76
N LEU A 618 18.56 -12.89 15.00
CA LEU A 618 18.94 -12.39 16.32
C LEU A 618 17.76 -12.44 17.31
N THR A 619 16.53 -12.17 16.88
CA THR A 619 15.31 -12.35 17.69
C THR A 619 15.11 -13.80 18.11
N LEU A 620 15.31 -14.78 17.21
CA LEU A 620 15.26 -16.19 17.56
C LEU A 620 16.34 -16.57 18.60
N ILE A 621 17.59 -16.15 18.37
CA ILE A 621 18.71 -16.48 19.26
C ILE A 621 18.53 -15.83 20.64
N TRP A 622 18.10 -14.56 20.70
CA TRP A 622 17.80 -13.87 21.94
C TRP A 622 16.64 -14.52 22.71
N THR A 623 15.57 -14.89 22.00
CA THR A 623 14.44 -15.66 22.56
C THR A 623 14.91 -16.98 23.17
N ALA A 624 15.79 -17.71 22.48
CA ALA A 624 16.36 -18.96 22.99
C ALA A 624 17.21 -18.73 24.26
N HIS A 625 18.01 -17.66 24.34
CA HIS A 625 18.78 -17.32 25.54
C HIS A 625 17.86 -16.99 26.74
N VAL A 626 16.80 -16.20 26.51
CA VAL A 626 15.81 -15.86 27.55
C VAL A 626 15.09 -17.11 28.06
N LEU A 627 14.67 -18.01 27.18
CA LEU A 627 14.00 -19.26 27.55
C LEU A 627 14.94 -20.25 28.27
N ASP A 628 16.22 -20.34 27.91
CA ASP A 628 17.17 -21.15 28.67
C ASP A 628 17.46 -20.54 30.06
N CYS A 629 17.47 -19.21 30.19
CA CYS A 629 17.53 -18.56 31.50
C CYS A 629 16.31 -18.89 32.38
N TRP A 630 15.10 -18.96 31.81
CA TRP A 630 13.89 -19.44 32.51
C TRP A 630 14.01 -20.92 32.91
N ARG A 631 14.50 -21.78 32.01
CA ARG A 631 14.77 -23.21 32.29
C ARG A 631 15.73 -23.37 33.48
N VAL A 632 16.84 -22.62 33.49
CA VAL A 632 17.81 -22.58 34.59
C VAL A 632 17.21 -22.03 35.89
N PHE A 633 16.30 -21.07 35.82
CA PHE A 633 15.62 -20.50 36.98
C PHE A 633 14.69 -21.48 37.68
N PHE A 634 13.86 -22.21 36.92
CA PHE A 634 13.01 -23.27 37.45
C PHE A 634 13.77 -24.55 37.82
N GLY A 635 15.03 -24.69 37.37
CA GLY A 635 15.86 -25.86 37.63
C GLY A 635 15.36 -27.13 36.92
N VAL A 636 14.84 -26.97 35.69
CA VAL A 636 14.17 -28.05 34.95
C VAL A 636 14.95 -28.52 33.71
N GLU A 637 14.69 -29.75 33.29
CA GLU A 637 15.31 -30.36 32.12
C GLU A 637 14.70 -29.88 30.80
N ASP A 638 13.39 -29.64 30.79
CA ASP A 638 12.63 -29.12 29.65
C ASP A 638 11.57 -28.13 30.17
N LEU A 639 11.61 -26.91 29.65
CA LEU A 639 10.71 -25.82 30.07
C LEU A 639 9.27 -26.03 29.61
N ARG A 640 9.05 -26.64 28.44
CA ARG A 640 7.72 -26.91 27.88
C ARG A 640 7.01 -27.99 28.70
N VAL A 641 7.69 -29.10 28.97
CA VAL A 641 7.16 -30.19 29.82
C VAL A 641 6.84 -29.68 31.24
N HIS A 642 7.64 -28.76 31.78
CA HIS A 642 7.36 -28.13 33.07
C HIS A 642 6.07 -27.30 33.04
N ILE A 643 5.89 -26.43 32.04
CA ILE A 643 4.68 -25.59 31.89
C ILE A 643 3.44 -26.47 31.66
N GLU A 644 3.53 -27.50 30.83
CA GLU A 644 2.45 -28.47 30.59
C GLU A 644 2.07 -29.22 31.89
N SER A 645 3.05 -29.57 32.73
CA SER A 645 2.80 -30.18 34.05
C SER A 645 2.10 -29.23 35.03
N LEU A 646 2.45 -27.94 35.04
CA LEU A 646 1.77 -26.92 35.85
C LEU A 646 0.35 -26.65 35.33
N ALA A 647 0.16 -26.58 34.01
CA ALA A 647 -1.15 -26.43 33.38
C ALA A 647 -2.09 -27.59 33.76
N ALA A 648 -1.61 -28.83 33.67
CA ALA A 648 -2.37 -30.03 34.05
C ALA A 648 -2.76 -30.08 35.54
N LYS A 649 -2.05 -29.36 36.41
CA LYS A 649 -2.36 -29.24 37.84
C LYS A 649 -3.13 -27.98 38.21
N ASN A 650 -3.36 -27.07 37.26
CA ASN A 650 -3.86 -25.72 37.49
C ASN A 650 -2.98 -24.90 38.47
N GLU A 651 -1.66 -25.08 38.36
CA GLU A 651 -0.61 -24.43 39.18
C GLU A 651 0.23 -23.43 38.35
N LEU A 652 -0.30 -22.94 37.23
CA LEU A 652 0.40 -21.94 36.41
C LEU A 652 0.59 -20.62 37.18
N PRO A 653 1.78 -19.98 37.08
CA PRO A 653 2.02 -18.70 37.72
C PRO A 653 1.14 -17.60 37.11
N ASP A 654 0.63 -16.72 37.96
CA ASP A 654 -0.07 -15.50 37.53
C ASP A 654 0.91 -14.47 36.95
N LEU A 655 0.36 -13.41 36.34
CA LEU A 655 1.17 -12.35 35.74
C LEU A 655 2.11 -11.67 36.74
N ASP A 656 1.69 -11.50 38.01
CA ASP A 656 2.52 -10.89 39.05
C ASP A 656 3.67 -11.79 39.47
N ALA A 657 3.49 -13.12 39.53
CA ALA A 657 4.57 -14.09 39.71
C ALA A 657 5.56 -14.04 38.53
N ILE A 658 5.07 -14.13 37.29
CA ILE A 658 5.93 -14.08 36.10
C ILE A 658 6.73 -12.76 36.06
N LEU A 659 6.12 -11.61 36.35
CA LEU A 659 6.82 -10.32 36.36
C LEU A 659 7.86 -10.18 37.49
N ARG A 660 7.59 -10.74 38.68
CA ARG A 660 8.57 -10.79 39.78
C ARG A 660 9.79 -11.64 39.40
N ASP A 661 9.56 -12.81 38.83
CA ASP A 661 10.64 -13.73 38.44
C ASP A 661 11.44 -13.19 37.24
N ALA A 662 10.76 -12.60 36.25
CA ALA A 662 11.39 -11.91 35.12
C ALA A 662 12.28 -10.74 35.57
N LYS A 663 11.87 -10.02 36.62
CA LYS A 663 12.70 -8.97 37.24
C LYS A 663 13.96 -9.56 37.89
N GLN A 664 13.84 -10.66 38.63
CA GLN A 664 15.00 -11.31 39.24
C GLN A 664 15.98 -11.84 38.17
N LEU A 665 15.44 -12.38 37.07
CA LEU A 665 16.19 -12.86 35.92
C LEU A 665 16.95 -11.75 35.19
N THR A 666 16.30 -10.65 34.87
CA THR A 666 16.94 -9.50 34.19
C THR A 666 18.03 -8.87 35.07
N GLU A 667 17.83 -8.73 36.38
CA GLU A 667 18.87 -8.28 37.31
C GLU A 667 20.08 -9.25 37.38
N ARG A 668 19.82 -10.56 37.21
CA ARG A 668 20.84 -11.64 37.20
C ARG A 668 21.66 -11.72 35.91
N TYR A 669 21.07 -11.46 34.75
CA TYR A 669 21.71 -11.68 33.44
C TYR A 669 21.92 -10.42 32.58
N THR A 670 21.09 -9.38 32.69
CA THR A 670 21.15 -8.19 31.80
C THR A 670 21.69 -6.92 32.45
N SER A 671 22.12 -6.99 33.71
CA SER A 671 22.69 -5.83 34.41
C SER A 671 24.19 -5.66 34.11
N GLN A 672 24.69 -4.42 34.08
CA GLN A 672 26.14 -4.14 33.99
C GLN A 672 26.92 -4.83 35.13
N ALA A 673 26.31 -4.96 36.31
CA ALA A 673 26.86 -5.72 37.41
C ALA A 673 26.95 -7.23 37.10
N ALA A 674 25.99 -7.82 36.38
CA ALA A 674 26.07 -9.23 35.94
C ALA A 674 27.26 -9.47 35.00
N ILE A 675 27.42 -8.61 33.99
CA ILE A 675 28.50 -8.65 32.98
C ILE A 675 29.89 -8.48 33.63
N LEU A 676 30.00 -7.73 34.72
CA LEU A 676 31.24 -7.60 35.49
C LEU A 676 31.48 -8.78 36.44
N ARG A 677 30.43 -9.33 37.06
CA ARG A 677 30.55 -10.46 38.00
C ARG A 677 31.03 -11.75 37.32
N SER A 678 30.67 -11.97 36.06
CA SER A 678 31.14 -13.12 35.27
C SER A 678 32.63 -13.07 34.92
N LEU A 679 33.34 -11.96 35.12
CA LEU A 679 34.80 -11.86 34.89
C LEU A 679 35.69 -12.39 36.03
N SER A 680 35.13 -12.81 37.18
CA SER A 680 35.93 -13.44 38.24
C SER A 680 35.08 -14.33 39.16
N THR A 681 35.63 -15.47 39.55
CA THR A 681 35.06 -16.39 40.56
C THR A 681 34.75 -15.66 41.85
N ARG A 682 35.64 -14.78 42.34
CA ARG A 682 35.43 -14.05 43.60
C ARG A 682 34.17 -13.19 43.59
N THR A 683 33.86 -12.56 42.46
CA THR A 683 32.67 -11.72 42.30
C THR A 683 31.42 -12.52 41.95
N SER A 684 31.56 -13.61 41.20
CA SER A 684 30.46 -14.50 40.82
C SER A 684 29.92 -15.30 42.02
N THR A 685 30.81 -15.76 42.90
CA THR A 685 30.48 -16.72 43.97
C THR A 685 30.14 -16.09 45.32
N ASN A 686 30.12 -14.76 45.42
CA ASN A 686 29.85 -14.05 46.67
C ASN A 686 28.45 -14.38 47.23
N PRO A 687 28.33 -15.02 48.41
CA PRO A 687 27.05 -15.49 48.95
C PRO A 687 26.12 -14.36 49.41
N ALA A 688 26.61 -13.12 49.57
CA ALA A 688 25.80 -11.97 49.94
C ALA A 688 24.97 -11.37 48.79
N LEU A 689 25.13 -11.88 47.55
CA LEU A 689 24.42 -11.39 46.37
C LEU A 689 23.08 -12.10 46.17
N ALA A 690 21.97 -11.37 46.31
CA ALA A 690 20.61 -11.89 46.09
C ALA A 690 20.39 -12.46 44.69
N ASN A 691 21.06 -11.90 43.67
CA ASN A 691 20.93 -12.29 42.26
C ASN A 691 22.21 -12.97 41.74
N LYS A 692 22.78 -13.89 42.52
CA LYS A 692 23.90 -14.73 42.09
C LYS A 692 23.51 -15.62 40.91
N ILE A 693 24.48 -15.93 40.05
CA ILE A 693 24.32 -16.85 38.93
C ILE A 693 24.58 -18.27 39.47
N PRO A 694 23.77 -19.29 39.11
CA PRO A 694 24.04 -20.65 39.56
C PRO A 694 25.35 -21.18 38.97
N LYS A 695 26.07 -22.02 39.72
CA LYS A 695 27.29 -22.68 39.22
C LYS A 695 26.90 -23.84 38.29
N GLY A 696 27.63 -23.98 37.19
CA GLY A 696 27.57 -25.16 36.32
C GLY A 696 28.58 -26.23 36.73
N SER A 697 28.72 -27.25 35.90
CA SER A 697 29.79 -28.24 36.01
C SER A 697 31.18 -27.58 35.85
N PRO A 698 32.25 -28.17 36.43
CA PRO A 698 33.62 -27.73 36.16
C PRO A 698 33.88 -27.65 34.65
N TRP A 699 34.51 -26.57 34.19
CA TRP A 699 34.91 -26.48 32.79
C TRP A 699 36.21 -27.25 32.56
N VAL A 700 36.28 -27.94 31.43
CA VAL A 700 37.48 -28.63 30.95
C VAL A 700 37.75 -28.07 29.55
N PRO A 701 38.93 -27.49 29.28
CA PRO A 701 39.28 -27.05 27.94
C PRO A 701 39.16 -28.20 26.94
N PRO A 702 38.64 -27.98 25.72
CA PRO A 702 38.70 -28.98 24.67
C PRO A 702 40.15 -29.42 24.45
N VAL A 703 40.40 -30.74 24.52
CA VAL A 703 41.74 -31.28 24.25
C VAL A 703 42.13 -30.89 22.83
N ALA A 704 43.22 -30.14 22.68
CA ALA A 704 43.75 -29.80 21.37
C ALA A 704 44.03 -31.09 20.59
N ALA A 705 43.32 -31.29 19.48
CA ALA A 705 43.58 -32.41 18.59
C ALA A 705 45.05 -32.32 18.15
N PRO A 706 45.83 -33.42 18.23
CA PRO A 706 47.22 -33.40 17.79
C PRO A 706 47.25 -33.00 16.32
N SER A 707 48.09 -32.03 15.99
CA SER A 707 48.29 -31.57 14.62
C SER A 707 48.84 -32.71 13.77
N SER A 708 47.97 -33.40 13.04
CA SER A 708 48.30 -34.46 12.10
C SER A 708 48.92 -33.85 10.83
N ASN A 709 50.14 -33.36 10.96
CA ASN A 709 51.05 -32.95 9.88
C ASN A 709 52.50 -33.09 10.39
N ALA A 710 52.90 -34.34 10.62
CA ALA A 710 54.29 -34.76 10.77
C ALA A 710 54.49 -35.92 9.78
N GLY A 711 55.48 -35.77 8.91
CA GLY A 711 55.54 -36.42 7.59
C GLY A 711 55.45 -37.95 7.56
N GLU A 712 54.89 -38.43 6.46
CA GLU A 712 55.40 -39.62 5.78
C GLU A 712 56.04 -39.17 4.46
N GLU A 713 57.28 -39.60 4.25
CA GLU A 713 57.97 -39.50 2.98
C GLU A 713 57.41 -40.55 2.04
N ASP A 714 57.13 -40.20 0.78
CA ASP A 714 57.25 -41.20 -0.28
C ASP A 714 57.80 -40.56 -1.55
N SER A 715 58.67 -41.29 -2.22
CA SER A 715 59.55 -40.80 -3.28
C SER A 715 59.06 -41.19 -4.65
N ASP A 716 59.07 -40.28 -5.63
CA ASP A 716 59.82 -40.55 -6.87
C ASP A 716 60.09 -39.33 -7.77
N MET A 717 61.17 -39.46 -8.53
CA MET A 717 61.92 -38.47 -9.36
C MET A 717 61.42 -38.39 -10.83
N PRO A 718 62.04 -37.62 -11.78
CA PRO A 718 62.95 -36.45 -11.71
C PRO A 718 62.69 -35.30 -12.76
N GLY A 719 63.44 -34.18 -12.61
CA GLY A 719 63.99 -33.38 -13.72
C GLY A 719 63.29 -32.03 -13.99
N LEU A 720 63.96 -30.87 -14.07
CA LEU A 720 65.25 -30.57 -14.72
C LEU A 720 65.87 -29.29 -14.08
N ALA A 721 67.21 -29.18 -14.07
CA ALA A 721 67.94 -28.03 -13.51
C ALA A 721 68.31 -26.98 -14.56
N ASP A 722 68.52 -25.73 -14.10
CA ASP A 722 69.67 -24.84 -14.40
C ASP A 722 69.44 -23.48 -13.65
N ILE A 723 70.23 -23.10 -12.63
CA ILE A 723 71.50 -22.32 -12.70
C ILE A 723 71.22 -20.88 -13.23
N VAL A 724 71.42 -19.77 -12.49
CA VAL A 724 72.67 -19.23 -11.89
C VAL A 724 72.44 -18.46 -10.57
N GLU A 725 73.49 -18.37 -9.75
CA GLU A 725 73.63 -17.67 -8.45
C GLU A 725 73.61 -16.13 -8.51
N GLY A 726 73.40 -15.48 -7.35
CA GLY A 726 73.66 -14.04 -7.18
C GLY A 726 73.25 -13.51 -5.79
N ALA A 727 74.21 -13.30 -4.89
CA ALA A 727 73.97 -12.74 -3.56
C ALA A 727 73.95 -11.20 -3.58
N ASP A 728 73.05 -10.57 -2.82
CA ASP A 728 73.46 -9.71 -1.70
C ASP A 728 72.27 -9.27 -0.81
N ALA A 729 72.56 -8.84 0.42
CA ALA A 729 71.55 -8.55 1.43
C ALA A 729 71.16 -7.07 1.53
N ALA A 730 69.86 -6.75 1.45
CA ALA A 730 69.28 -5.55 2.09
C ALA A 730 67.75 -5.58 2.25
N ARG A 731 67.29 -5.40 3.51
CA ARG A 731 65.96 -4.91 3.94
C ARG A 731 64.74 -5.86 3.74
N PRO A 732 63.99 -6.20 4.81
CA PRO A 732 62.69 -6.86 4.65
C PRO A 732 61.67 -5.91 4.01
N PRO A 733 60.80 -6.39 3.10
CA PRO A 733 59.66 -5.62 2.60
C PRO A 733 58.64 -5.34 3.72
N PRO A 734 57.81 -4.29 3.61
CA PRO A 734 56.73 -4.05 4.57
C PRO A 734 55.74 -5.22 4.55
N PRO A 735 55.14 -5.59 5.70
CA PRO A 735 54.19 -6.70 5.75
C PRO A 735 52.98 -6.41 4.87
N SER A 736 52.68 -7.33 3.97
CA SER A 736 51.49 -7.31 3.14
C SER A 736 50.23 -7.28 4.01
N LYS A 737 49.43 -6.23 3.85
CA LYS A 737 48.01 -6.27 4.24
C LYS A 737 47.30 -7.26 3.31
N ASP A 738 47.13 -8.50 3.77
CA ASP A 738 46.04 -9.41 3.35
C ASP A 738 46.15 -10.74 4.11
N SER A 739 45.59 -10.76 5.33
CA SER A 739 45.29 -12.00 6.06
C SER A 739 44.20 -11.73 7.11
N ASP A 740 43.01 -11.36 6.65
CA ASP A 740 41.89 -10.91 7.50
C ASP A 740 41.12 -12.09 8.17
N ALA A 741 41.88 -13.03 8.74
CA ALA A 741 41.34 -14.10 9.58
C ALA A 741 41.07 -13.53 10.99
N PRO A 742 39.83 -13.60 11.50
CA PRO A 742 39.51 -13.10 12.83
C PRO A 742 40.27 -13.91 13.89
N LYS A 743 41.22 -13.25 14.58
CA LYS A 743 42.03 -13.86 15.63
C LYS A 743 41.14 -14.37 16.76
N VAL A 744 41.37 -15.62 17.16
CA VAL A 744 40.78 -16.23 18.35
C VAL A 744 41.17 -15.39 19.57
N HIS A 745 40.22 -15.13 20.48
CA HIS A 745 40.51 -14.40 21.72
C HIS A 745 41.28 -15.30 22.69
N GLU A 746 42.47 -14.85 23.10
CA GLU A 746 43.25 -15.44 24.18
C GLU A 746 43.04 -14.62 25.46
N GLU A 747 42.75 -15.31 26.56
CA GLU A 747 42.66 -14.70 27.89
C GLU A 747 44.07 -14.39 28.44
N LYS A 748 44.12 -13.66 29.55
CA LYS A 748 45.35 -13.55 30.34
C LYS A 748 45.63 -14.86 31.09
N ASP A 749 46.90 -15.10 31.36
CA ASP A 749 47.32 -16.05 32.40
C ASP A 749 46.52 -15.77 33.70
N ASP A 750 46.10 -16.83 34.37
CA ASP A 750 45.27 -16.83 35.60
C ASP A 750 43.83 -16.26 35.46
N PHE A 751 43.20 -16.31 34.27
CA PHE A 751 41.77 -15.96 34.12
C PHE A 751 40.84 -16.94 34.89
N ASP A 752 40.18 -16.45 35.95
CA ASP A 752 39.21 -17.20 36.77
C ASP A 752 37.75 -16.99 36.35
N GLY A 753 37.48 -16.12 35.38
CA GLY A 753 36.13 -15.78 34.94
C GLY A 753 35.47 -16.80 33.99
N ASP A 754 34.34 -16.39 33.43
CA ASP A 754 33.55 -17.13 32.44
C ASP A 754 33.21 -16.20 31.27
N ARG A 755 33.96 -16.36 30.17
CA ARG A 755 33.84 -15.52 28.96
C ARG A 755 32.55 -15.81 28.20
N VAL A 756 32.14 -17.08 28.12
CA VAL A 756 30.96 -17.53 27.37
C VAL A 756 29.69 -16.95 28.00
N LEU A 757 29.55 -17.08 29.32
CA LEU A 757 28.46 -16.47 30.08
C LEU A 757 28.49 -14.94 29.96
N ARG A 758 29.66 -14.32 30.02
CA ARG A 758 29.78 -12.86 29.85
C ARG A 758 29.32 -12.40 28.47
N ASN A 759 29.69 -13.11 27.41
CA ASN A 759 29.30 -12.77 26.05
C ASN A 759 27.78 -12.85 25.88
N SER A 760 27.14 -13.93 26.37
CA SER A 760 25.67 -14.07 26.30
C SER A 760 24.94 -12.99 27.11
N GLN A 761 25.47 -12.59 28.27
CA GLN A 761 24.94 -11.45 29.05
C GLN A 761 25.03 -10.12 28.30
N ILE A 762 26.13 -9.85 27.58
CA ILE A 762 26.26 -8.64 26.75
C ILE A 762 25.27 -8.71 25.59
N PHE A 763 25.14 -9.85 24.91
CA PHE A 763 24.17 -10.00 23.80
C PHE A 763 22.72 -9.82 24.27
N LEU A 764 22.33 -10.47 25.37
CA LEU A 764 21.02 -10.32 26.00
C LEU A 764 20.69 -8.86 26.33
N THR A 765 21.69 -8.08 26.72
CA THR A 765 21.56 -6.65 27.04
C THR A 765 21.49 -5.79 25.77
N ASP A 766 22.51 -5.89 24.89
CA ASP A 766 22.65 -5.09 23.67
C ASP A 766 21.47 -5.26 22.72
N PHE A 767 21.00 -6.50 22.53
CA PHE A 767 19.86 -6.81 21.66
C PHE A 767 18.52 -6.74 22.41
N GLY A 768 18.50 -6.85 23.74
CA GLY A 768 17.31 -6.55 24.54
C GLY A 768 16.87 -5.09 24.40
N TRP A 769 17.81 -4.15 24.37
CA TRP A 769 17.53 -2.75 24.02
C TRP A 769 16.98 -2.59 22.61
N TRP A 770 17.49 -3.35 21.64
CA TRP A 770 16.99 -3.36 20.27
C TRP A 770 15.54 -3.89 20.19
N ILE A 771 15.22 -4.97 20.90
CA ILE A 771 13.85 -5.50 21.05
C ILE A 771 12.90 -4.44 21.65
N GLU A 772 13.35 -3.71 22.66
CA GLU A 772 12.55 -2.63 23.25
C GLU A 772 12.25 -1.52 22.24
N PHE A 773 13.29 -0.99 21.60
CA PHE A 773 13.18 0.01 20.53
C PHE A 773 12.21 -0.44 19.42
N ALA A 774 12.40 -1.66 18.91
CA ALA A 774 11.60 -2.21 17.83
C ALA A 774 10.13 -2.44 18.23
N SER A 775 9.85 -2.68 19.53
CA SER A 775 8.49 -2.82 20.05
C SER A 775 7.79 -1.48 20.31
N ALA A 776 8.55 -0.44 20.66
CA ALA A 776 8.01 0.88 20.96
C ALA A 776 7.62 1.67 19.70
N VAL A 777 8.31 1.41 18.58
CA VAL A 777 8.01 2.02 17.27
C VAL A 777 6.57 1.78 16.79
N PRO A 778 6.07 0.54 16.58
CA PRO A 778 4.71 0.30 16.07
C PRO A 778 3.61 0.69 17.07
N GLU A 779 3.90 0.66 18.37
CA GLU A 779 3.02 1.14 19.44
C GLU A 779 2.90 2.67 19.49
N GLY A 780 3.79 3.39 18.79
CA GLY A 780 3.81 4.84 18.76
C GLY A 780 4.24 5.47 20.08
N ASP A 781 5.18 4.86 20.83
CA ASP A 781 5.77 5.46 22.03
C ASP A 781 7.19 5.97 21.77
N ILE A 782 7.28 7.20 21.27
CA ILE A 782 8.56 7.87 21.00
C ILE A 782 9.37 8.08 22.27
N GLY A 783 8.72 8.16 23.44
CA GLY A 783 9.39 8.32 24.72
C GLY A 783 10.23 7.08 25.05
N ARG A 784 9.65 5.90 24.87
CA ARG A 784 10.34 4.60 25.00
C ARG A 784 11.47 4.46 23.97
N VAL A 785 11.21 4.81 22.71
CA VAL A 785 12.23 4.85 21.64
C VAL A 785 13.41 5.75 22.01
N TRP A 786 13.13 6.97 22.51
CA TRP A 786 14.15 7.95 22.85
C TRP A 786 15.02 7.53 24.06
N GLU A 787 14.46 6.87 25.08
CA GLU A 787 15.27 6.31 26.18
C GLU A 787 16.29 5.28 25.67
N ILE A 788 15.93 4.44 24.68
CA ILE A 788 16.90 3.53 24.05
C ILE A 788 17.93 4.29 23.22
N MET A 789 17.53 5.29 22.44
CA MET A 789 18.47 6.10 21.66
C MET A 789 19.50 6.82 22.57
N LYS A 790 19.11 7.28 23.77
CA LYS A 790 20.06 7.80 24.77
C LYS A 790 21.09 6.76 25.22
N LEU A 791 20.69 5.50 25.44
CA LEU A 791 21.64 4.40 25.71
C LEU A 791 22.58 4.15 24.52
N TRP A 792 22.06 4.29 23.30
CA TRP A 792 22.84 4.10 22.08
C TRP A 792 23.91 5.17 21.84
N ILE A 793 23.79 6.38 22.40
CA ILE A 793 24.90 7.36 22.42
C ILE A 793 26.16 6.72 23.02
N PHE A 794 26.02 6.05 24.17
CA PHE A 794 27.11 5.32 24.83
C PHE A 794 27.52 4.08 24.03
N LYS A 795 26.57 3.26 23.55
CA LYS A 795 26.87 2.07 22.74
C LYS A 795 27.70 2.41 21.50
N PHE A 796 27.29 3.42 20.73
CA PHE A 796 28.01 3.92 19.56
C PHE A 796 29.35 4.57 19.90
N ALA A 797 29.45 5.37 20.98
CA ALA A 797 30.75 5.86 21.48
C ALA A 797 31.75 4.71 21.73
N GLY A 798 31.21 3.56 22.14
CA GLY A 798 31.93 2.31 22.36
C GLY A 798 32.00 1.34 21.18
N SER A 799 31.50 1.64 19.98
CA SER A 799 31.57 0.74 18.81
C SER A 799 32.49 1.27 17.69
N SER A 800 32.28 0.82 16.46
CA SER A 800 32.84 1.34 15.19
C SER A 800 32.02 2.50 14.63
N HIS A 801 30.71 2.55 14.88
CA HIS A 801 29.73 3.46 14.26
C HIS A 801 29.70 4.85 14.92
N GLN A 802 30.82 5.58 14.86
CA GLN A 802 31.00 6.85 15.57
C GLN A 802 30.21 8.04 15.00
N ASN A 803 29.74 7.95 13.76
CA ASN A 803 28.89 8.98 13.15
C ASN A 803 27.54 9.06 13.90
N TYR A 804 26.90 7.92 14.18
CA TYR A 804 25.64 7.87 14.91
C TYR A 804 25.76 8.29 16.38
N MET A 805 26.92 8.09 17.03
CA MET A 805 27.20 8.72 18.33
C MET A 805 27.11 10.24 18.25
N SER A 806 27.72 10.83 17.20
CA SER A 806 27.68 12.27 16.96
C SER A 806 26.27 12.76 16.62
N TYR A 807 25.53 12.01 15.81
CA TYR A 807 24.15 12.36 15.41
C TYR A 807 23.20 12.35 16.61
N LEU A 808 23.27 11.33 17.47
CA LEU A 808 22.42 11.26 18.67
C LEU A 808 22.82 12.29 19.73
N LEU A 809 24.09 12.73 19.79
CA LEU A 809 24.50 13.89 20.60
C LEU A 809 23.95 15.22 20.07
N GLU A 810 23.91 15.42 18.75
CA GLU A 810 23.26 16.60 18.15
C GLU A 810 21.76 16.63 18.49
N VAL A 811 21.05 15.51 18.35
CA VAL A 811 19.62 15.43 18.75
C VAL A 811 19.44 15.65 20.24
N TYR A 812 20.30 15.07 21.07
CA TYR A 812 20.25 15.29 22.52
C TYR A 812 20.39 16.77 22.85
N CYS A 813 21.34 17.48 22.22
CA CYS A 813 21.51 18.91 22.42
C CYS A 813 20.33 19.73 21.89
N LEU A 814 19.80 19.39 20.71
CA LEU A 814 18.61 19.99 20.11
C LEU A 814 17.43 19.93 21.08
N LEU A 815 17.10 18.74 21.58
CA LEU A 815 15.95 18.51 22.46
C LEU A 815 16.16 19.04 23.89
N ARG A 816 17.40 19.05 24.40
CA ARG A 816 17.71 19.38 25.81
C ARG A 816 18.00 20.85 26.06
N TYR A 817 18.66 21.53 25.13
CA TYR A 817 19.21 22.89 25.32
C TYR A 817 18.68 23.90 24.31
N GLU A 818 18.38 23.48 23.08
CA GLU A 818 18.13 24.39 21.94
C GLU A 818 16.65 24.49 21.56
N SER A 819 15.81 23.62 22.13
CA SER A 819 14.37 23.62 21.96
C SER A 819 13.65 24.38 23.09
N SER A 820 12.52 25.00 22.77
CA SER A 820 11.45 25.22 23.75
C SER A 820 10.79 23.88 24.11
N ASP A 821 10.07 23.82 25.23
CA ASP A 821 9.25 22.64 25.55
C ASP A 821 8.28 22.33 24.40
N ALA A 822 7.70 23.36 23.78
CA ALA A 822 6.82 23.24 22.62
C ALA A 822 7.51 22.66 21.37
N LEU A 823 8.75 23.09 21.05
CA LEU A 823 9.52 22.54 19.93
C LEU A 823 9.86 21.08 20.17
N ARG A 824 10.46 20.78 21.34
CA ARG A 824 10.86 19.42 21.74
C ARG A 824 9.68 18.46 21.65
N ASP A 825 8.56 18.86 22.23
CA ASP A 825 7.34 18.07 22.28
C ASP A 825 6.79 17.83 20.87
N THR A 826 6.76 18.86 20.02
CA THR A 826 6.27 18.70 18.64
C THR A 826 7.20 17.81 17.80
N ILE A 827 8.53 17.92 17.94
CA ILE A 827 9.50 17.02 17.28
C ILE A 827 9.22 15.56 17.68
N LEU A 828 9.13 15.28 18.99
CA LEU A 828 8.87 13.94 19.50
C LEU A 828 7.52 13.39 18.98
N ASP A 829 6.45 14.17 19.05
CA ASP A 829 5.10 13.74 18.64
C ASP A 829 4.94 13.58 17.12
N HIS A 830 5.96 13.87 16.31
CA HIS A 830 5.96 13.72 14.85
C HIS A 830 7.13 12.87 14.32
N TRP A 831 8.02 12.39 15.19
CA TRP A 831 9.18 11.59 14.75
C TRP A 831 8.77 10.22 14.18
N LEU A 832 7.61 9.70 14.59
CA LEU A 832 6.94 8.55 13.97
C LEU A 832 5.69 8.99 13.19
N LEU A 833 5.34 8.22 12.16
CA LEU A 833 4.21 8.49 11.27
C LEU A 833 3.15 7.39 11.35
N ASN A 834 1.88 7.76 11.18
CA ASN A 834 0.79 6.79 11.01
C ASN A 834 -0.19 7.27 9.93
N LEU A 835 -0.30 6.50 8.83
CA LEU A 835 -1.12 6.86 7.67
C LEU A 835 -2.51 6.18 7.66
N SER A 836 -2.74 5.16 8.49
CA SER A 836 -4.08 4.56 8.65
C SER A 836 -4.84 5.17 9.84
N GLY A 837 -4.13 5.56 10.89
CA GLY A 837 -4.68 5.96 12.19
C GLY A 837 -4.92 4.79 13.15
N GLU A 838 -4.62 3.56 12.72
CA GLU A 838 -4.86 2.34 13.49
C GLU A 838 -3.73 2.07 14.52
N LEU A 839 -4.04 1.29 15.55
CA LEU A 839 -3.06 0.85 16.55
C LEU A 839 -2.05 -0.16 15.96
N GLY A 840 -0.81 -0.12 16.44
CA GLY A 840 0.27 -0.96 15.95
C GLY A 840 0.82 -0.56 14.57
N LYS A 841 0.33 0.57 14.02
CA LYS A 841 0.60 1.03 12.63
C LYS A 841 1.51 2.25 12.51
N TRP A 842 2.25 2.57 13.57
CA TRP A 842 3.26 3.63 13.55
C TRP A 842 4.55 3.14 12.86
N ILE A 843 5.13 3.99 12.01
CA ILE A 843 6.35 3.68 11.23
C ILE A 843 7.37 4.83 11.29
N PRO A 844 8.68 4.53 11.16
CA PRO A 844 9.71 5.52 10.89
C PRO A 844 9.49 6.30 9.59
N GLY A 845 10.04 7.51 9.52
CA GLY A 845 9.84 8.42 8.41
C GLY A 845 10.63 8.04 7.15
N ASP A 846 11.89 7.63 7.34
CA ASP A 846 12.72 7.02 6.29
C ASP A 846 12.09 5.75 5.72
N LEU A 847 11.54 4.87 6.57
CA LEU A 847 10.88 3.65 6.09
C LEU A 847 9.64 3.95 5.22
N LEU A 848 8.91 5.04 5.50
CA LEU A 848 7.85 5.51 4.60
C LEU A 848 8.42 6.01 3.28
N GLN A 849 9.49 6.82 3.32
CA GLN A 849 10.11 7.36 2.11
C GLN A 849 10.69 6.24 1.23
N GLU A 850 11.33 5.23 1.82
CA GLU A 850 11.82 4.02 1.14
C GLU A 850 10.69 3.23 0.45
N HIS A 851 9.51 3.11 1.09
CA HIS A 851 8.33 2.51 0.44
C HIS A 851 7.90 3.27 -0.82
N TYR A 852 8.07 4.60 -0.84
CA TYR A 852 7.81 5.42 -2.03
C TYR A 852 8.94 5.28 -3.06
N ASN A 853 10.21 5.41 -2.64
CA ASN A 853 11.41 5.29 -3.48
C ASN A 853 11.41 4.00 -4.31
N ARG A 854 11.22 2.85 -3.66
CA ARG A 854 11.11 1.53 -4.30
C ARG A 854 10.06 1.47 -5.41
N TRP A 855 8.96 2.21 -5.27
CA TRP A 855 7.92 2.27 -6.30
C TRP A 855 8.30 3.18 -7.48
N LEU A 856 9.04 4.26 -7.22
CA LEU A 856 9.57 5.18 -8.22
C LEU A 856 10.67 4.51 -9.07
N GLU A 857 11.58 3.77 -8.44
CA GLU A 857 12.68 3.03 -9.08
C GLU A 857 12.16 1.93 -10.02
N ASP A 858 11.26 1.04 -9.55
CA ASP A 858 10.57 0.07 -10.43
C ASP A 858 9.69 0.74 -11.50
N MET A 859 9.43 2.06 -11.43
CA MET A 859 8.84 2.77 -12.57
C MET A 859 9.91 3.23 -13.58
N ILE A 860 11.07 3.73 -13.15
CA ILE A 860 12.13 4.26 -14.05
C ILE A 860 12.76 3.16 -14.91
N GLN A 861 12.90 1.93 -14.41
CA GLN A 861 13.28 0.77 -15.23
C GLN A 861 12.33 0.54 -16.43
N ARG A 862 11.02 0.76 -16.24
CA ARG A 862 9.97 0.43 -17.22
C ARG A 862 9.75 1.53 -18.25
N HIS A 863 9.96 2.78 -17.85
CA HIS A 863 9.67 3.95 -18.69
C HIS A 863 10.91 4.66 -19.25
N GLY A 864 12.08 4.46 -18.63
CA GLY A 864 13.32 5.17 -18.97
C GLY A 864 13.28 6.66 -18.61
N GLY A 865 14.39 7.35 -18.90
CA GLY A 865 14.61 8.75 -18.57
C GLY A 865 15.28 8.95 -17.20
N GLU A 866 15.27 10.20 -16.71
CA GLU A 866 15.81 10.64 -15.43
C GLU A 866 14.70 10.93 -14.39
N PHE A 867 15.08 11.11 -13.12
CA PHE A 867 14.16 11.41 -12.03
C PHE A 867 13.60 12.86 -12.06
N ASP A 868 14.28 13.82 -12.67
CA ASP A 868 13.79 15.20 -12.85
C ASP A 868 12.80 15.36 -14.02
N ASN A 869 12.73 14.37 -14.92
CA ASN A 869 11.87 14.43 -16.10
C ASN A 869 10.43 14.79 -15.74
N LYS A 870 9.81 15.62 -16.58
CA LYS A 870 8.44 16.12 -16.40
C LYS A 870 7.43 15.03 -16.00
N PHE A 871 7.53 13.84 -16.59
CA PHE A 871 6.65 12.71 -16.29
C PHE A 871 6.88 12.11 -14.89
N TYR A 872 8.13 12.00 -14.44
CA TYR A 872 8.44 11.58 -13.06
C TYR A 872 7.95 12.63 -12.06
N ARG A 873 8.43 13.85 -12.27
CA ARG A 873 8.25 15.00 -11.38
C ARG A 873 6.80 15.50 -11.27
N GLN A 874 6.00 15.43 -12.34
CA GLN A 874 4.63 15.99 -12.37
C GLN A 874 3.51 14.95 -12.49
N THR A 875 3.81 13.68 -12.76
CA THR A 875 2.78 12.63 -12.93
C THR A 875 2.99 11.45 -11.99
N ILE A 876 4.24 11.02 -11.76
CA ILE A 876 4.52 9.83 -10.96
C ILE A 876 4.69 10.19 -9.48
N SER A 877 5.75 10.93 -9.13
CA SER A 877 6.20 11.08 -7.75
C SER A 877 5.14 11.70 -6.83
N PRO A 878 4.46 12.80 -7.20
CA PRO A 878 3.46 13.42 -6.32
C PRO A 878 2.21 12.58 -6.02
N ASN A 879 2.05 11.43 -6.70
CA ASN A 879 0.89 10.54 -6.56
C ASN A 879 1.26 9.15 -6.02
N VAL A 880 2.52 8.89 -5.66
CA VAL A 880 3.00 7.55 -5.26
C VAL A 880 2.19 6.97 -4.09
N ASP A 881 1.85 7.79 -3.09
CA ASP A 881 0.98 7.42 -1.98
C ASP A 881 -0.42 6.97 -2.44
N HIS A 882 -1.05 7.75 -3.33
CA HIS A 882 -2.34 7.39 -3.92
C HIS A 882 -2.27 6.10 -4.76
N PHE A 883 -1.18 5.86 -5.49
CA PHE A 883 -1.01 4.63 -6.27
C PHE A 883 -0.83 3.39 -5.39
N LEU A 884 -0.28 3.53 -4.18
CA LEU A 884 -0.17 2.45 -3.21
C LEU A 884 -1.53 2.17 -2.55
N ARG A 885 -2.27 3.21 -2.13
CA ARG A 885 -3.60 3.09 -1.49
C ARG A 885 -4.69 2.60 -2.44
N MET A 886 -4.76 3.14 -3.66
CA MET A 886 -5.80 2.82 -4.64
C MET A 886 -5.89 1.31 -4.94
N LYS A 887 -4.77 0.58 -4.88
CA LYS A 887 -4.76 -0.88 -5.08
C LYS A 887 -5.61 -1.60 -4.02
N GLU A 888 -5.49 -1.17 -2.77
CA GLU A 888 -6.15 -1.79 -1.61
C GLU A 888 -7.61 -1.35 -1.52
N GLU A 889 -7.89 -0.08 -1.83
CA GLU A 889 -9.24 0.47 -1.93
C GLU A 889 -10.05 -0.24 -3.02
N ILE A 890 -9.45 -0.53 -4.18
CA ILE A 890 -10.12 -1.24 -5.28
C ILE A 890 -10.29 -2.74 -4.98
N GLU A 891 -9.32 -3.43 -4.36
CA GLU A 891 -9.56 -4.81 -3.87
C GLU A 891 -10.78 -4.85 -2.93
N THR A 892 -10.83 -3.95 -1.95
CA THR A 892 -11.94 -3.83 -1.01
C THR A 892 -13.27 -3.48 -1.69
N ALA A 893 -13.27 -2.57 -2.66
CA ALA A 893 -14.48 -2.16 -3.37
C ALA A 893 -15.12 -3.31 -4.18
N PHE A 894 -14.31 -4.24 -4.68
CA PHE A 894 -14.76 -5.46 -5.38
C PHE A 894 -15.07 -6.63 -4.43
N SER A 895 -15.19 -6.38 -3.12
CA SER A 895 -15.42 -7.38 -2.06
C SER A 895 -14.36 -8.49 -2.02
N LEU A 896 -13.15 -8.22 -2.53
CA LEU A 896 -12.03 -9.14 -2.39
C LEU A 896 -11.45 -8.96 -0.99
N LYS A 897 -11.21 -10.07 -0.28
CA LYS A 897 -10.30 -10.04 0.87
C LYS A 897 -8.97 -9.49 0.36
N ARG A 898 -8.46 -8.43 1.00
CA ARG A 898 -7.14 -7.84 0.71
C ARG A 898 -6.15 -8.98 0.59
N ARG A 899 -5.44 -9.09 -0.54
CA ARG A 899 -4.45 -10.16 -0.67
C ARG A 899 -3.43 -10.00 0.42
N SER A 900 -3.16 -11.10 1.12
CA SER A 900 -2.10 -11.12 2.11
C SER A 900 -0.80 -10.65 1.46
N LYS A 901 -0.28 -9.51 1.93
CA LYS A 901 1.11 -9.12 1.74
C LYS A 901 2.02 -9.78 2.78
N THR A 902 1.43 -10.54 3.71
CA THR A 902 2.12 -11.38 4.67
C THR A 902 2.64 -12.60 3.93
N HIS A 903 3.95 -12.81 3.99
CA HIS A 903 4.49 -14.15 3.77
C HIS A 903 4.46 -14.83 5.13
N THR A 904 3.55 -15.78 5.35
CA THR A 904 3.59 -16.66 6.52
C THR A 904 4.97 -17.26 6.61
N SER A 905 5.76 -16.80 7.57
CA SER A 905 7.12 -17.26 7.73
C SER A 905 7.09 -18.67 8.31
N PRO A 906 7.94 -19.61 7.87
CA PRO A 906 7.99 -20.94 8.47
C PRO A 906 8.29 -20.83 9.98
N HIS A 907 7.58 -21.61 10.79
CA HIS A 907 7.74 -21.55 12.24
C HIS A 907 9.12 -22.07 12.65
N GLN A 908 9.89 -21.27 13.37
CA GLN A 908 11.28 -21.59 13.77
C GLN A 908 11.35 -22.53 14.99
N ARG A 909 10.48 -23.53 15.03
CA ARG A 909 10.19 -24.36 16.21
C ARG A 909 11.32 -25.35 16.48
N ASP A 910 11.93 -25.87 15.41
CA ASP A 910 13.01 -26.85 15.48
C ASP A 910 14.36 -26.15 15.67
N GLU A 911 14.58 -25.00 15.03
CA GLU A 911 15.74 -24.13 15.24
C GLU A 911 15.80 -23.64 16.71
N LEU A 912 14.66 -23.23 17.28
CA LEU A 912 14.57 -22.90 18.70
C LEU A 912 14.92 -24.10 19.58
N ARG A 913 14.44 -25.30 19.26
CA ARG A 913 14.78 -26.52 20.00
C ARG A 913 16.28 -26.82 19.95
N LEU A 914 16.91 -26.72 18.78
CA LEU A 914 18.35 -26.95 18.60
C LEU A 914 19.19 -25.96 19.41
N LEU A 915 18.81 -24.68 19.44
CA LEU A 915 19.47 -23.67 20.28
C LEU A 915 19.32 -23.96 21.78
N LEU A 916 18.11 -24.31 22.23
CA LEU A 916 17.85 -24.65 23.63
C LEU A 916 18.62 -25.90 24.08
N THR A 917 18.70 -26.94 23.24
CA THR A 917 19.53 -28.13 23.49
C THR A 917 21.00 -27.73 23.64
N MET A 918 21.56 -26.95 22.72
CA MET A 918 22.95 -26.50 22.79
C MET A 918 23.23 -25.64 24.04
N PHE A 919 22.36 -24.68 24.37
CA PHE A 919 22.54 -23.82 25.54
C PHE A 919 22.49 -24.59 26.86
N LYS A 920 21.66 -25.64 26.92
CA LYS A 920 21.58 -26.58 28.02
C LYS A 920 22.84 -27.45 28.14
N GLU A 921 23.25 -28.10 27.05
CA GLU A 921 24.39 -29.03 27.03
C GLU A 921 25.72 -28.34 27.33
N GLU A 922 25.92 -27.12 26.80
CA GLU A 922 27.13 -26.31 27.05
C GLU A 922 27.06 -25.50 28.36
N GLU A 923 25.92 -25.54 29.05
CA GLU A 923 25.66 -24.80 30.28
C GLU A 923 25.89 -23.27 30.13
N VAL A 924 25.37 -22.65 29.07
CA VAL A 924 25.70 -21.26 28.69
C VAL A 924 25.34 -20.24 29.77
N HIS A 925 24.19 -20.42 30.45
CA HIS A 925 23.69 -19.49 31.47
C HIS A 925 24.07 -19.88 32.91
N LEU A 926 24.96 -20.86 33.08
CA LEU A 926 25.56 -21.23 34.36
C LEU A 926 27.00 -20.74 34.41
N PHE A 927 27.49 -20.34 35.60
CA PHE A 927 28.87 -19.90 35.76
C PHE A 927 29.83 -21.10 35.85
N ARG A 928 30.80 -21.16 34.95
CA ARG A 928 31.87 -22.16 34.91
C ARG A 928 33.24 -21.46 34.93
N GLU A 929 33.98 -21.69 36.02
CA GLU A 929 35.27 -21.07 36.30
C GLU A 929 36.33 -21.38 35.23
N GLY A 930 37.04 -20.34 34.78
CA GLY A 930 38.07 -20.40 33.74
C GLY A 930 37.55 -20.54 32.30
N ARG A 931 36.24 -20.61 32.06
CA ARG A 931 35.67 -20.93 30.73
C ARG A 931 35.94 -19.81 29.71
N SER A 932 36.72 -20.12 28.67
CA SER A 932 36.84 -19.28 27.47
C SER A 932 37.00 -20.14 26.21
N MET A 933 36.27 -19.78 25.14
CA MET A 933 36.17 -20.57 23.90
C MET A 933 36.50 -19.74 22.64
N GLY A 934 37.26 -18.65 22.81
CA GLY A 934 37.86 -17.91 21.71
C GLY A 934 37.01 -16.79 21.10
N HIS A 935 35.78 -16.58 21.56
CA HIS A 935 35.01 -15.37 21.25
C HIS A 935 34.97 -14.42 22.46
N ALA A 936 35.04 -13.11 22.22
CA ALA A 936 34.93 -12.10 23.27
C ALA A 936 34.21 -10.85 22.76
N ALA A 937 32.92 -10.77 23.04
CA ALA A 937 32.13 -9.58 22.79
C ALA A 937 32.63 -8.40 23.65
N VAL A 938 32.71 -7.21 23.05
CA VAL A 938 33.03 -5.99 23.79
C VAL A 938 31.76 -5.46 24.44
N ASN A 939 31.82 -5.10 25.72
CA ASN A 939 30.75 -4.31 26.34
C ASN A 939 30.85 -2.88 25.77
N GLN A 940 30.13 -2.63 24.68
CA GLN A 940 30.18 -1.38 23.92
C GLN A 940 29.73 -0.21 24.81
N PHE A 941 28.61 -0.34 25.52
CA PHE A 941 28.12 0.67 26.46
C PHE A 941 29.19 1.13 27.47
N ALA A 942 29.78 0.20 28.23
CA ALA A 942 30.79 0.53 29.24
C ALA A 942 32.12 1.02 28.63
N ARG A 943 32.45 0.60 27.40
CA ARG A 943 33.58 1.18 26.63
C ARG A 943 33.27 2.62 26.19
N GLY A 944 32.01 2.91 25.87
CA GLY A 944 31.52 4.23 25.49
C GLY A 944 31.58 5.23 26.62
N VAL A 945 31.02 4.88 27.79
CA VAL A 945 31.11 5.70 29.03
C VAL A 945 32.56 6.15 29.27
N ARG A 946 33.50 5.20 29.36
CA ARG A 946 34.93 5.50 29.55
C ARG A 946 35.55 6.35 28.43
N ARG A 947 35.08 6.22 27.19
CA ARG A 947 35.59 7.04 26.07
C ARG A 947 35.08 8.48 26.15
N LEU A 948 33.82 8.69 26.52
CA LEU A 948 33.23 10.01 26.71
C LEU A 948 33.89 10.74 27.88
N GLU A 949 34.10 10.03 29.01
CA GLU A 949 34.91 10.48 30.15
C GLU A 949 36.36 10.84 29.77
N ALA A 950 37.03 10.00 28.96
CA ALA A 950 38.41 10.18 28.54
C ALA A 950 38.63 11.30 27.49
N GLY A 951 37.65 12.19 27.30
CA GLY A 951 37.78 13.38 26.46
C GLY A 951 36.96 13.35 25.17
N LYS A 952 36.39 12.21 24.75
CA LYS A 952 35.69 12.14 23.46
C LYS A 952 34.47 13.06 23.36
N LEU A 953 33.73 13.24 24.47
CA LEU A 953 32.63 14.18 24.51
C LEU A 953 33.14 15.63 24.35
N LYS A 954 34.28 15.94 24.99
CA LYS A 954 34.92 17.25 24.87
C LYS A 954 35.38 17.52 23.43
N ASP A 955 36.06 16.57 22.79
CA ASP A 955 36.51 16.70 21.39
C ASP A 955 35.35 16.94 20.41
N TRP A 956 34.17 16.41 20.72
CA TRP A 956 32.95 16.66 19.96
C TRP A 956 32.35 18.04 20.30
N LEU A 957 32.26 18.41 21.58
CA LEU A 957 31.77 19.71 22.05
C LEU A 957 32.60 20.88 21.52
N ASP A 958 33.93 20.76 21.54
CA ASP A 958 34.87 21.77 21.02
C ASP A 958 34.63 22.01 19.50
N LYS A 959 34.13 21.00 18.77
CA LYS A 959 33.78 21.10 17.34
C LYS A 959 32.35 21.58 17.10
N SER A 960 31.37 21.12 17.87
CA SER A 960 29.94 21.43 17.65
C SER A 960 29.52 22.78 18.24
N SER A 961 30.13 23.19 19.35
CA SER A 961 29.78 24.43 20.07
C SER A 961 30.28 25.71 19.38
N CYS A 962 30.88 25.64 18.18
CA CYS A 962 31.21 26.84 17.40
C CYS A 962 29.98 27.49 16.76
N VAL A 963 28.92 26.70 16.51
CA VAL A 963 27.67 27.19 15.88
C VAL A 963 26.93 28.19 16.78
N GLY A 964 26.91 27.95 18.10
CA GLY A 964 26.30 28.87 19.07
C GLY A 964 26.98 30.24 19.12
N ASP A 965 28.32 30.26 19.12
CA ASP A 965 29.09 31.51 19.09
C ASP A 965 28.88 32.27 17.77
N PHE A 966 28.77 31.54 16.65
CA PHE A 966 28.53 32.13 15.34
C PHE A 966 27.13 32.79 15.23
N ILE A 967 26.08 32.12 15.71
CA ILE A 967 24.72 32.69 15.77
C ILE A 967 24.66 33.90 16.72
N ALA A 968 25.38 33.84 17.86
CA ALA A 968 25.48 34.97 18.77
C ALA A 968 26.14 36.20 18.10
N GLU A 969 27.19 36.02 17.30
CA GLU A 969 27.81 37.13 16.56
C GLU A 969 26.93 37.64 15.41
N ILE A 970 26.20 36.78 14.69
CA ILE A 970 25.18 37.22 13.71
C ILE A 970 24.15 38.13 14.39
N HIS A 971 23.63 37.73 15.55
CA HIS A 971 22.68 38.54 16.31
C HIS A 971 23.28 39.88 16.75
N ARG A 972 24.56 39.89 17.14
CA ARG A 972 25.28 41.11 17.52
C ARG A 972 25.43 42.07 16.34
N LEU A 973 25.85 41.58 15.18
CA LEU A 973 26.00 42.37 13.95
C LEU A 973 24.65 42.90 13.43
N ALA A 974 23.58 42.10 13.54
CA ALA A 974 22.23 42.53 13.20
C ALA A 974 21.71 43.63 14.14
N ALA A 975 22.05 43.59 15.44
CA ALA A 975 21.70 44.60 16.42
C ALA A 975 22.53 45.89 16.30
N ASP A 976 23.82 45.78 15.91
CA ASP A 976 24.72 46.90 15.69
C ASP A 976 24.44 47.66 14.36
N THR A 977 23.59 47.10 13.49
CA THR A 977 23.18 47.76 12.24
C THR A 977 22.00 48.70 12.52
N PRO A 978 22.18 50.05 12.51
CA PRO A 978 21.07 50.96 12.76
C PRO A 978 20.02 50.84 11.67
N ALA A 979 18.74 50.80 12.05
CA ALA A 979 17.63 50.80 11.10
C ALA A 979 17.69 52.05 10.21
N GLU A 980 18.08 51.87 8.94
CA GLU A 980 18.06 52.96 7.97
C GLU A 980 16.62 53.46 7.82
N ASN A 981 16.42 54.76 8.04
CA ASN A 981 15.17 55.41 7.69
C ASN A 981 14.91 55.18 6.19
N PRO A 982 13.73 54.69 5.77
CA PRO A 982 13.41 54.39 4.36
C PRO A 982 13.19 55.66 3.50
N ALA A 983 13.88 56.75 3.84
CA ALA A 983 13.74 58.08 3.26
C ALA A 983 15.06 58.66 2.71
N ASN A 984 16.21 58.01 2.87
CA ASN A 984 17.50 58.47 2.35
C ASN A 984 18.47 57.31 2.05
N THR A 985 18.20 56.53 1.00
CA THR A 985 19.24 55.73 0.33
C THR A 985 19.89 56.60 -0.75
N PRO A 986 21.19 56.91 -0.69
CA PRO A 986 21.88 57.57 -1.79
C PRO A 986 21.92 56.64 -3.01
N ALA A 987 21.48 57.13 -4.17
CA ALA A 987 21.65 56.40 -5.41
C ALA A 987 23.13 56.43 -5.82
N ASP A 988 23.80 55.27 -5.80
CA ASP A 988 25.07 55.10 -6.50
C ASP A 988 25.22 53.72 -7.16
N ASN A 989 24.73 53.68 -8.39
CA ASN A 989 25.46 53.19 -9.56
C ASN A 989 26.64 52.22 -9.32
N ARG A 990 26.33 50.92 -9.40
CA ARG A 990 27.19 50.02 -10.18
C ARG A 990 26.47 49.67 -11.48
N ASN A 991 26.99 50.24 -12.57
CA ASN A 991 26.51 50.01 -13.93
C ASN A 991 26.55 48.51 -14.26
N ILE A 992 25.41 47.84 -14.24
CA ILE A 992 25.12 46.82 -15.25
C ILE A 992 24.54 47.59 -16.42
N THR A 993 25.35 47.82 -17.44
CA THR A 993 24.89 48.41 -18.69
C THR A 993 23.89 47.47 -19.32
N MET A 994 22.59 47.77 -19.18
CA MET A 994 21.58 47.16 -20.02
C MET A 994 21.89 47.54 -21.47
N HIS A 995 22.38 46.57 -22.25
CA HIS A 995 22.27 46.68 -23.69
C HIS A 995 20.77 46.66 -24.04
N PRO A 996 20.26 47.64 -24.79
CA PRO A 996 18.85 47.68 -25.15
C PRO A 996 18.50 46.49 -26.04
N GLU A 997 17.22 46.12 -26.02
CA GLU A 997 16.63 45.15 -26.93
C GLU A 997 16.97 45.50 -28.39
N SER A 998 17.86 44.72 -29.01
CA SER A 998 18.04 44.74 -30.45
C SER A 998 17.09 43.74 -31.07
N GLU A 999 16.20 44.23 -31.93
CA GLU A 999 15.29 43.44 -32.77
C GLU A 999 16.04 42.31 -33.51
N PRO A 1000 15.36 41.18 -33.83
CA PRO A 1000 16.00 40.05 -34.48
C PRO A 1000 16.57 40.42 -35.86
N PRO A 1001 17.78 39.95 -36.21
CA PRO A 1001 18.37 40.23 -37.52
C PRO A 1001 17.57 39.54 -38.64
N ILE A 1002 16.90 40.35 -39.45
CA ILE A 1002 16.34 39.90 -40.73
C ILE A 1002 17.49 39.54 -41.67
N MET A 1003 17.59 38.28 -42.07
CA MET A 1003 18.34 37.87 -43.27
C MET A 1003 17.58 36.82 -44.10
N ASN A 1004 16.84 37.35 -45.07
CA ASN A 1004 16.79 36.94 -46.47
C ASN A 1004 16.79 35.44 -46.82
N GLU A 1005 15.65 34.99 -47.35
CA GLU A 1005 15.57 33.85 -48.26
C GLU A 1005 16.48 34.05 -49.50
N PRO A 1006 17.17 33.00 -49.97
CA PRO A 1006 17.67 32.94 -51.34
C PRO A 1006 16.56 32.44 -52.27
N ASN A 1007 15.96 33.38 -52.98
CA ASN A 1007 14.96 33.16 -54.02
C ASN A 1007 15.54 32.37 -55.21
N SER A 1008 14.89 31.29 -55.65
CA SER A 1008 15.13 30.72 -56.99
C SER A 1008 13.82 30.31 -57.66
N HIS A 1009 13.27 31.22 -58.47
CA HIS A 1009 12.19 30.96 -59.41
C HIS A 1009 12.52 29.82 -60.39
N PHE A 1010 11.53 28.99 -60.72
CA PHE A 1010 11.24 28.50 -62.08
C PHE A 1010 9.72 28.13 -62.17
N PRO A 1011 9.10 28.00 -63.36
CA PRO A 1011 7.76 28.57 -63.56
C PRO A 1011 6.62 27.54 -63.72
N ARG A 1012 5.40 28.03 -63.53
CA ARG A 1012 4.09 27.43 -63.92
C ARG A 1012 3.86 27.52 -65.44
N PRO A 1013 2.81 26.91 -66.07
CA PRO A 1013 1.67 26.09 -65.55
C PRO A 1013 1.47 24.78 -66.39
N PRO A 1014 0.28 24.12 -66.56
CA PRO A 1014 -1.04 24.20 -65.87
C PRO A 1014 -1.69 22.84 -65.44
N SER A 1015 -2.79 22.92 -64.67
CA SER A 1015 -3.99 22.03 -64.53
C SER A 1015 -3.91 20.53 -64.95
N SER A 1016 -4.41 19.54 -64.20
CA SER A 1016 -5.84 19.35 -63.82
C SER A 1016 -6.13 18.07 -62.99
N GLN A 1017 -7.17 18.11 -62.14
CA GLN A 1017 -8.11 17.04 -61.74
C GLN A 1017 -7.66 15.65 -61.18
N SER A 1018 -8.35 15.28 -60.07
CA SER A 1018 -8.96 13.98 -59.74
C SER A 1018 -8.17 12.73 -59.27
N THR A 1019 -8.60 12.25 -58.09
CA THR A 1019 -8.92 10.85 -57.70
C THR A 1019 -7.84 9.80 -57.36
N HIS A 1020 -7.99 9.32 -56.12
CA HIS A 1020 -7.98 7.92 -55.64
C HIS A 1020 -6.69 7.06 -55.53
N SER A 1021 -6.68 6.38 -54.37
CA SER A 1021 -6.39 4.95 -54.12
C SER A 1021 -4.94 4.43 -53.94
N THR A 1022 -4.71 4.00 -52.68
CA THR A 1022 -4.15 2.69 -52.25
C THR A 1022 -2.72 2.27 -52.58
N SER A 1023 -2.04 1.80 -51.52
CA SER A 1023 -1.11 0.63 -51.47
C SER A 1023 0.16 0.68 -52.34
N SER A 1024 1.28 0.02 -52.00
CA SER A 1024 1.83 -0.59 -50.78
C SER A 1024 3.27 -1.04 -51.12
N GLU A 1025 4.03 -1.54 -50.14
CA GLU A 1025 5.30 -2.28 -50.34
C GLU A 1025 6.50 -1.43 -50.83
N SER A 1026 7.64 -1.46 -50.13
CA SER A 1026 8.76 -2.42 -50.26
C SER A 1026 9.59 -2.21 -51.56
N SER A 1027 10.92 -2.32 -51.57
CA SER A 1027 11.88 -2.70 -50.52
C SER A 1027 13.33 -2.36 -50.93
N ARG A 1028 14.24 -2.42 -49.95
CA ARG A 1028 15.67 -2.79 -50.04
C ARG A 1028 16.59 -2.22 -51.16
N SER A 1029 17.64 -1.57 -50.66
CA SER A 1029 19.08 -1.76 -50.99
C SER A 1029 19.56 -1.20 -52.34
N THR A 1030 20.78 -0.70 -52.52
CA THR A 1030 22.15 -1.08 -52.06
C THR A 1030 23.08 0.13 -52.23
N SER A 1031 23.89 0.53 -51.24
CA SER A 1031 25.36 0.32 -51.11
C SER A 1031 26.30 1.16 -52.00
N SER A 1032 27.50 1.47 -51.47
CA SER A 1032 28.67 2.12 -52.13
C SER A 1032 28.50 3.61 -52.50
N ASN A 1033 29.50 4.49 -52.64
CA ASN A 1033 30.95 4.58 -52.29
C ASN A 1033 31.36 6.07 -52.49
N GLU A 1034 32.45 6.69 -52.01
CA GLU A 1034 33.58 6.32 -51.11
C GLU A 1034 34.34 7.62 -50.68
N SER A 1035 35.28 7.53 -49.72
CA SER A 1035 36.42 8.47 -49.54
C SER A 1035 36.09 9.91 -49.05
N SER A 1036 37.01 10.74 -48.52
CA SER A 1036 38.29 10.55 -47.80
C SER A 1036 38.79 11.91 -47.24
N GLY A 1037 39.77 11.90 -46.32
CA GLY A 1037 40.45 13.12 -45.79
C GLY A 1037 39.92 13.55 -44.41
N SER A 1038 40.55 13.26 -43.26
CA SER A 1038 41.95 13.37 -42.81
C SER A 1038 42.44 14.80 -42.58
N ALA A 1039 42.57 15.21 -41.31
CA ALA A 1039 43.86 15.55 -40.65
C ALA A 1039 43.77 16.62 -39.53
N LYS A 1040 44.36 16.28 -38.36
CA LYS A 1040 45.17 17.15 -37.46
C LYS A 1040 44.46 18.31 -36.72
N SER A 1041 44.24 18.26 -35.41
CA SER A 1041 45.16 18.23 -34.24
C SER A 1041 45.59 19.62 -33.74
N PHE A 1042 45.35 19.91 -32.45
CA PHE A 1042 46.20 20.78 -31.63
C PHE A 1042 46.15 20.35 -30.16
N VAL A 1043 47.25 20.55 -29.45
CA VAL A 1043 47.53 20.11 -28.05
C VAL A 1043 48.23 21.27 -27.32
N SER A 1044 48.33 21.19 -25.98
CA SER A 1044 49.06 22.07 -25.04
C SER A 1044 48.26 23.33 -24.58
N GLU A 1045 48.36 23.82 -23.34
CA GLU A 1045 49.25 23.40 -22.24
C GLU A 1045 48.75 23.80 -20.83
N LEU A 1046 49.01 22.90 -19.86
CA LEU A 1046 49.45 23.05 -18.46
C LEU A 1046 48.82 24.03 -17.43
N GLY A 1047 48.69 23.49 -16.21
CA GLY A 1047 48.42 24.23 -14.96
C GLY A 1047 48.25 23.28 -13.76
N ALA A 1048 49.32 22.61 -13.32
CA ALA A 1048 49.28 21.60 -12.26
C ALA A 1048 49.53 22.18 -10.85
N VAL A 1049 48.84 21.63 -9.84
CA VAL A 1049 49.12 21.82 -8.40
C VAL A 1049 49.08 20.44 -7.70
N ASP A 1050 49.90 20.29 -6.67
CA ASP A 1050 50.35 19.05 -6.01
C ASP A 1050 49.26 18.32 -5.18
N PRO A 1051 49.01 17.02 -5.36
CA PRO A 1051 48.07 16.23 -4.55
C PRO A 1051 48.79 15.36 -3.51
N ASN A 1052 48.95 15.86 -2.28
CA ASN A 1052 49.50 15.09 -1.15
C ASN A 1052 48.86 15.44 0.20
N GLU A 1053 47.52 15.35 0.29
CA GLU A 1053 46.84 15.06 1.56
C GLU A 1053 45.93 13.84 1.36
N PRO A 1054 45.93 12.85 2.28
CA PRO A 1054 45.04 11.71 2.18
C PRO A 1054 43.64 12.10 2.67
N GLU A 1055 42.72 12.36 1.74
CA GLU A 1055 41.29 12.39 2.06
C GLU A 1055 40.85 10.98 2.52
N ASP A 1056 40.34 10.92 3.74
CA ASP A 1056 39.84 9.70 4.39
C ASP A 1056 38.43 9.39 3.86
N ASP A 1057 38.37 8.94 2.60
CA ASP A 1057 37.14 8.57 1.90
C ASP A 1057 36.53 7.28 2.47
N GLY A 1058 35.92 7.41 3.64
CA GLY A 1058 34.97 6.47 4.22
C GLY A 1058 33.64 6.46 3.44
N ASP A 1059 33.71 6.12 2.15
CA ASP A 1059 32.60 6.05 1.20
C ASP A 1059 31.65 4.88 1.58
N ASP A 1060 30.64 5.16 2.40
CA ASP A 1060 29.70 4.17 2.94
C ASP A 1060 28.72 3.68 1.86
N ARG A 1061 29.21 2.78 0.99
CA ARG A 1061 28.44 2.16 -0.08
C ARG A 1061 27.48 1.08 0.45
N SER A 1062 26.56 1.45 1.33
CA SER A 1062 25.47 0.59 1.81
C SER A 1062 24.35 0.43 0.76
N GLY A 1063 24.72 0.15 -0.50
CA GLY A 1063 23.83 -0.21 -1.60
C GLY A 1063 23.29 -1.63 -1.47
N CYS A 1064 22.72 -1.97 -0.31
CA CYS A 1064 22.11 -3.26 -0.05
C CYS A 1064 20.80 -3.40 -0.83
N ARG A 1065 20.86 -4.10 -1.99
CA ARG A 1065 19.68 -4.53 -2.73
C ARG A 1065 18.78 -5.39 -1.84
N LEU A 1066 17.72 -4.80 -1.29
CA LEU A 1066 16.65 -5.53 -0.61
C LEU A 1066 16.08 -6.59 -1.57
N ALA A 1067 16.03 -7.84 -1.10
CA ALA A 1067 15.57 -8.96 -1.92
C ALA A 1067 14.17 -8.69 -2.51
N SER A 1068 13.99 -9.06 -3.78
CA SER A 1068 12.71 -8.95 -4.48
C SER A 1068 11.64 -9.80 -3.80
N GLY A 1069 10.58 -9.17 -3.28
CA GLY A 1069 9.38 -9.90 -2.83
C GLY A 1069 8.59 -9.22 -1.71
N SER A 1070 9.24 -8.88 -0.60
CA SER A 1070 8.56 -8.43 0.62
C SER A 1070 9.05 -7.07 1.11
N THR A 1071 8.12 -6.26 1.64
CA THR A 1071 8.43 -5.04 2.39
C THR A 1071 7.96 -5.27 3.82
N MET A 1072 8.85 -5.83 4.65
CA MET A 1072 8.56 -6.23 6.03
C MET A 1072 8.55 -5.01 6.97
N ALA A 1073 7.53 -4.16 6.88
CA ALA A 1073 7.25 -3.25 7.99
C ALA A 1073 7.00 -4.08 9.25
N MET A 1074 7.63 -3.71 10.38
CA MET A 1074 7.31 -4.29 11.68
C MET A 1074 5.98 -3.70 12.15
N TRP A 1075 5.04 -4.56 12.50
CA TRP A 1075 3.74 -4.16 13.06
C TRP A 1075 3.58 -4.83 14.43
N SER A 1076 2.82 -4.22 15.33
CA SER A 1076 2.32 -4.91 16.53
C SER A 1076 0.85 -5.26 16.36
N ASP A 1077 0.46 -6.45 16.81
CA ASP A 1077 -0.96 -6.82 16.89
C ASP A 1077 -1.71 -5.86 17.84
N PRO A 1078 -2.85 -5.27 17.44
CA PRO A 1078 -3.61 -4.36 18.29
C PRO A 1078 -4.04 -4.96 19.63
N GLU A 1079 -4.32 -6.26 19.73
CA GLU A 1079 -4.82 -6.87 20.98
C GLU A 1079 -3.69 -7.29 21.94
N THR A 1080 -2.69 -8.00 21.43
CA THR A 1080 -1.63 -8.69 22.17
C THR A 1080 -0.28 -8.00 22.12
N ALA A 1081 -0.14 -6.93 21.32
CA ALA A 1081 1.13 -6.29 20.99
C ALA A 1081 2.20 -7.27 20.44
N ARG A 1082 1.80 -8.45 19.92
CA ARG A 1082 2.69 -9.41 19.25
C ARG A 1082 3.49 -8.69 18.17
N MET A 1083 4.83 -8.70 18.30
CA MET A 1083 5.75 -8.11 17.33
C MET A 1083 5.86 -9.11 16.19
N GLU A 1084 4.91 -9.04 15.28
CA GLU A 1084 4.86 -9.98 14.19
C GLU A 1084 5.86 -9.58 13.12
N HIS A 1085 6.76 -10.51 12.80
CA HIS A 1085 7.34 -10.60 11.46
C HIS A 1085 6.29 -11.21 10.50
N PHE A 1086 5.09 -10.62 10.50
CA PHE A 1086 3.90 -11.02 9.77
C PHE A 1086 3.48 -12.49 9.99
N ASP A 1087 2.63 -12.77 10.99
CA ASP A 1087 2.04 -14.10 11.21
C ASP A 1087 0.70 -14.04 11.96
N GLU A 1088 -0.40 -13.78 11.24
CA GLU A 1088 -1.74 -14.08 11.76
C GLU A 1088 -2.04 -15.58 11.58
N GLY A 1089 -2.38 -16.21 12.70
CA GLY A 1089 -2.43 -17.66 12.86
C GLY A 1089 -3.42 -18.43 11.99
N TYR A 1090 -3.17 -19.74 11.93
CA TYR A 1090 -4.04 -20.74 11.34
C TYR A 1090 -5.45 -20.73 11.95
N GLY A 1091 -6.43 -20.34 11.14
CA GLY A 1091 -7.81 -20.83 11.21
C GLY A 1091 -8.04 -21.78 10.03
N GLU A 1092 -8.66 -22.92 10.32
CA GLU A 1092 -8.95 -24.08 9.44
C GLU A 1092 -8.82 -23.89 7.92
N ARG A 1093 -7.96 -24.72 7.33
CA ARG A 1093 -7.73 -24.80 5.89
C ARG A 1093 -8.79 -25.71 5.25
N GLU A 1094 -9.86 -25.12 4.71
CA GLU A 1094 -10.57 -25.78 3.61
C GLU A 1094 -9.67 -25.74 2.37
N GLU A 1095 -9.25 -26.91 1.91
CA GLU A 1095 -8.39 -27.03 0.73
C GLU A 1095 -9.25 -26.95 -0.55
N GLU A 1096 -9.34 -25.77 -1.16
CA GLU A 1096 -9.73 -25.67 -2.58
C GLU A 1096 -8.56 -26.20 -3.43
N GLU A 1097 -8.54 -27.51 -3.70
CA GLU A 1097 -7.65 -28.15 -4.67
C GLU A 1097 -7.91 -27.61 -6.09
N GLU A 1098 -7.12 -26.65 -6.55
CA GLU A 1098 -7.11 -26.20 -7.95
C GLU A 1098 -6.04 -26.96 -8.74
N ASN A 1099 -6.25 -28.27 -8.95
CA ASN A 1099 -5.37 -29.12 -9.76
C ASN A 1099 -6.11 -30.32 -10.40
N SER A 1100 -6.54 -30.16 -11.66
CA SER A 1100 -6.68 -31.29 -12.59
C SER A 1100 -6.67 -30.81 -14.04
N GLU A 1101 -5.53 -30.99 -14.72
CA GLU A 1101 -5.54 -31.25 -16.15
C GLU A 1101 -5.96 -32.72 -16.36
N ASP A 1102 -6.88 -32.99 -17.29
CA ASP A 1102 -7.35 -34.34 -17.60
C ASP A 1102 -6.23 -35.26 -18.15
N PRO A 1103 -5.98 -36.45 -17.56
CA PRO A 1103 -5.37 -37.56 -18.25
C PRO A 1103 -6.42 -38.61 -18.63
N VAL A 1104 -6.45 -39.00 -19.90
CA VAL A 1104 -7.40 -39.96 -20.45
C VAL A 1104 -7.19 -41.38 -19.89
N GLY A 1105 -8.15 -41.84 -19.09
CA GLY A 1105 -8.73 -43.18 -19.14
C GLY A 1105 -7.94 -44.38 -18.61
N GLN A 1106 -8.55 -45.08 -17.64
CA GLN A 1106 -8.73 -46.54 -17.70
C GLN A 1106 -9.90 -46.97 -16.78
N GLU A 1107 -10.66 -47.98 -17.21
CA GLU A 1107 -11.77 -48.58 -16.47
C GLU A 1107 -11.22 -49.62 -15.48
N GLU A 1108 -11.72 -49.66 -14.24
CA GLU A 1108 -11.87 -50.92 -13.49
C GLU A 1108 -12.89 -50.78 -12.33
N GLU A 1109 -13.57 -51.89 -12.01
CA GLU A 1109 -14.77 -51.93 -11.16
C GLU A 1109 -14.46 -52.03 -9.65
N ILE A 1110 -15.22 -51.32 -8.80
CA ILE A 1110 -15.38 -51.64 -7.37
C ILE A 1110 -16.87 -51.54 -6.97
N PRO A 1111 -17.45 -52.50 -6.22
CA PRO A 1111 -18.90 -52.61 -6.03
C PRO A 1111 -19.46 -51.91 -4.77
N ASP A 1112 -20.77 -51.61 -4.84
CA ASP A 1112 -21.62 -50.97 -3.83
C ASP A 1112 -21.62 -51.62 -2.42
N PRO A 1113 -21.52 -50.84 -1.32
CA PRO A 1113 -21.76 -51.31 0.04
C PRO A 1113 -23.25 -51.22 0.44
N LYS A 1114 -23.77 -52.27 1.09
CA LYS A 1114 -25.17 -52.36 1.51
C LYS A 1114 -25.46 -51.66 2.85
N ILE A 1115 -26.44 -50.75 2.81
CA ILE A 1115 -27.63 -50.71 3.68
C ILE A 1115 -27.42 -50.53 5.21
N ASN A 1116 -27.68 -49.27 5.63
CA ASN A 1116 -28.25 -48.74 6.89
C ASN A 1116 -29.28 -49.70 7.56
N PRO A 1117 -29.57 -49.68 8.90
CA PRO A 1117 -30.44 -48.62 9.46
C PRO A 1117 -30.38 -48.28 10.99
N TYR A 1118 -31.08 -47.19 11.36
CA TYR A 1118 -31.68 -46.84 12.69
C TYR A 1118 -30.76 -46.32 13.81
N LEU A 1119 -31.05 -45.25 14.59
CA LEU A 1119 -32.14 -44.23 14.68
C LEU A 1119 -31.46 -42.90 15.13
N ASP A 1120 -31.84 -41.69 14.65
CA ASP A 1120 -32.97 -40.83 15.09
C ASP A 1120 -33.00 -40.56 16.62
N GLU A 1121 -33.24 -39.34 17.14
CA GLU A 1121 -33.83 -38.12 16.55
C GLU A 1121 -33.56 -36.86 17.44
N GLU A 1122 -33.71 -35.63 16.88
CA GLU A 1122 -34.02 -34.33 17.54
C GLU A 1122 -33.04 -33.71 18.59
N GLN A 1123 -32.84 -32.38 18.73
CA GLN A 1123 -33.20 -31.13 18.01
C GLN A 1123 -32.06 -30.12 18.36
N VAL A 1124 -31.36 -29.44 17.45
CA VAL A 1124 -31.74 -28.36 16.49
C VAL A 1124 -31.90 -26.96 17.14
N VAL A 1125 -31.16 -26.01 16.55
CA VAL A 1125 -31.16 -24.54 16.77
C VAL A 1125 -31.98 -23.87 15.68
#